data_AF-A0A838I9I3-F1
#
_entry.id   AF-A0A838I9I3-F1
#
_cell.length_a   1.000
_cell.length_b   1.000
_cell.length_c   1.000
_cell.angle_alpha   90.00
_cell.angle_beta   90.00
_cell.angle_gamma   90.00
#
_symmetry.space_group_name_H-M   'P 1'
#
loop_
_entity.id
_entity.type
_entity.pdbx_description
1 polymer ?
#
loop_
_entity_poly.entity_id
_entity_poly.type
_entity_poly.pdbx_seq_one_letter_code
_entity_poly.pdbx_strand_id
1 'polypeptide(L)'
;MSDNRYGHLRTGQAVAAGEFVLDQEQARKKLQEFQLVNPHDFVLEFVKAAHLLGAKAIDFTIDTDELGMRFDGKALSKRELSLLYSSPFSQRASARQQALRHLAIGVNAAQGLGLRELLIQAGGPSPHGVRLLGDQVEALDGLKPIEVATRIYLRERARPGHLVRFWDMLRDDLPEAQLLRERCLYSQIPISINGQRISHGHALAGEALAPVEITGDGVHGRLAMLVKAETITTHILQHGVLIATDVRPAELVGAHAIVDSARLSLNLSQSAFLEDAPWHALHEMLADRSLQSWALFLSELPTQHDDNRARSLDLLIPIIAKLSAVGARQAVAEAIEAIESLPLFAAATRPTEHSPANLSIAQARVTNPNSGRTLLFYASKPAAVGVALKSGAPVLVLPGTPEQYLGAYADEIIDVSEELGWRTTARANEAVWRARPWHLEPDRAVSFALHKSARFEDYAISVGIGRPQMACTLSYVKQGHLLEQRVLSVGQFGGLILEIGGDLEETYLFDAPRRTNRLEQASVAAIDLLIELIEESLSLLDAGWQLSYLEALVYGELKAALIEAFAWSAWPKGLPECLNGSDELVGDVGRLHIEKLGQIGGAQLFEDLHGRRYSLQSLFAKRHPKSIVYLPAENTAAVARYRHDERLADETVLLTPARELKLIRVFFGDQAVELAAYLAHLERERQRAQERLKAEVQREQHRLEEQRKAEERRAAEERRLLEEQREAEQRRAAERVALGERRRQAKEQREAETLRLAEERRLAQVRRTAEAQRKAEERRLIEVLIGPLRAQMLAGGALLEPHHVHELRLELADGKQAVSLHKQQIALDRAHPLVAFVVDYPDDVVARAFVASAVYGALGFEDAGAFVLGLTEAVEAG
;
A
#
# COMPACT_ATOMS: atom_id res chain seq x y z
N MET A 1 11.01 14.90 38.88
CA MET A 1 12.37 14.52 39.33
C MET A 1 13.16 14.10 38.10
N SER A 2 14.46 14.46 38.07
CA SER A 2 15.46 14.27 37.00
C SER A 2 15.18 14.98 35.66
N ASP A 3 16.07 15.77 35.05
CA ASP A 3 17.35 16.35 35.46
C ASP A 3 17.69 17.46 34.44
N ASN A 4 17.57 18.73 34.83
CA ASN A 4 17.79 19.88 33.96
C ASN A 4 19.26 20.32 34.10
N ARG A 5 20.14 19.71 33.31
CA ARG A 5 21.60 19.80 33.46
C ARG A 5 22.33 20.61 32.37
N TYR A 6 21.74 21.73 31.91
CA TYR A 6 22.46 22.74 31.11
C TYR A 6 22.02 24.18 31.43
N GLY A 7 21.98 24.53 32.72
CA GLY A 7 22.10 25.92 33.17
C GLY A 7 23.57 26.23 33.45
N HIS A 8 24.05 27.39 32.98
CA HIS A 8 25.38 27.99 33.21
C HIS A 8 26.43 27.84 32.09
N LEU A 9 26.25 28.62 31.01
CA LEU A 9 27.38 29.26 30.33
C LEU A 9 27.18 30.79 30.31
N ARG A 10 27.87 31.41 31.27
CA ARG A 10 28.41 32.77 31.34
C ARG A 10 27.91 33.81 30.34
N THR A 11 27.32 34.87 30.89
CA THR A 11 27.34 36.23 30.35
C THR A 11 28.79 36.72 30.22
N GLY A 12 29.42 36.48 29.07
CA GLY A 12 30.67 37.11 28.70
C GLY A 12 30.42 38.56 28.30
N GLN A 13 31.03 39.51 29.02
CA GLN A 13 31.03 40.92 28.62
C GLN A 13 32.02 41.06 27.45
N ALA A 14 31.58 41.65 26.34
CA ALA A 14 32.42 41.84 25.16
C ALA A 14 33.58 42.79 25.49
N VAL A 15 34.82 42.28 25.48
CA VAL A 15 36.03 43.03 25.88
C VAL A 15 36.60 43.86 24.72
N ALA A 16 36.28 43.51 23.47
CA ALA A 16 36.59 44.32 22.30
C ALA A 16 35.71 43.91 21.11
N ALA A 17 35.20 44.89 20.36
CA ALA A 17 34.65 44.70 19.02
C ALA A 17 35.74 45.10 18.03
N GLY A 18 36.24 44.15 17.24
CA GLY A 18 37.12 44.43 16.10
C GLY A 18 36.33 44.28 14.81
N GLU A 19 36.45 45.22 13.89
CA GLU A 19 36.06 45.01 12.50
C GLU A 19 37.18 44.24 11.80
N PHE A 20 36.85 43.06 11.26
CA PHE A 20 37.75 42.37 10.35
C PHE A 20 37.75 43.13 9.02
N VAL A 21 38.85 43.83 8.73
CA VAL A 21 39.11 44.36 7.38
C VAL A 21 39.48 43.18 6.50
N LEU A 22 38.47 42.58 5.87
CA LEU A 22 38.63 41.48 4.94
C LEU A 22 39.17 42.05 3.61
N ASP A 23 40.31 41.55 3.14
CA ASP A 23 40.81 41.86 1.79
C ASP A 23 39.76 41.42 0.77
N GLN A 24 39.10 42.40 0.15
CA GLN A 24 37.96 42.18 -0.73
C GLN A 24 38.35 41.37 -1.97
N GLU A 25 39.57 41.50 -2.48
CA GLU A 25 40.02 40.73 -3.64
C GLU A 25 40.31 39.28 -3.27
N GLN A 26 40.94 39.05 -2.12
CA GLN A 26 41.25 37.70 -1.64
C GLN A 26 39.98 36.97 -1.15
N ALA A 27 39.04 37.70 -0.55
CA ALA A 27 37.71 37.22 -0.22
C ALA A 27 36.91 36.89 -1.47
N ARG A 28 36.97 37.71 -2.53
CA ARG A 28 36.31 37.47 -3.82
C ARG A 28 36.85 36.21 -4.50
N LYS A 29 38.18 36.02 -4.55
CA LYS A 29 38.80 34.81 -5.11
C LYS A 29 38.39 33.55 -4.34
N LYS A 30 38.39 33.61 -3.01
CA LYS A 30 37.90 32.49 -2.18
C LYS A 30 36.40 32.25 -2.37
N LEU A 31 35.56 33.29 -2.42
CA LEU A 31 34.12 33.11 -2.69
C LEU A 31 33.88 32.51 -4.07
N GLN A 32 34.62 32.91 -5.10
CA GLN A 32 34.56 32.31 -6.44
C GLN A 32 34.98 30.82 -6.45
N GLU A 33 35.96 30.43 -5.64
CA GLU A 33 36.41 29.04 -5.50
C GLU A 33 35.41 28.14 -4.73
N PHE A 34 34.48 28.72 -3.96
CA PHE A 34 33.61 27.98 -3.03
C PHE A 34 32.09 28.13 -3.24
N GLN A 35 31.59 28.82 -4.28
CA GLN A 35 30.20 29.34 -4.23
C GLN A 35 29.03 28.55 -4.83
N LEU A 36 29.17 27.56 -5.70
CA LEU A 36 28.07 26.64 -6.04
C LEU A 36 28.70 25.27 -6.35
N VAL A 37 28.03 24.17 -6.01
CA VAL A 37 28.55 22.82 -6.34
C VAL A 37 28.69 22.67 -7.85
N ASN A 38 27.75 23.24 -8.60
CA ASN A 38 27.77 23.33 -10.04
C ASN A 38 27.74 24.82 -10.46
N PRO A 39 28.76 25.33 -11.17
CA PRO A 39 28.78 26.71 -11.63
C PRO A 39 27.55 27.10 -12.47
N HIS A 40 26.97 26.16 -13.23
CA HIS A 40 25.76 26.38 -14.06
C HIS A 40 24.50 26.70 -13.24
N ASP A 41 24.49 26.47 -11.92
CA ASP A 41 23.35 26.80 -11.04
C ASP A 41 23.13 28.32 -10.91
N PHE A 42 24.02 29.16 -11.46
CA PHE A 42 23.90 30.62 -11.47
C PHE A 42 22.55 31.13 -12.01
N VAL A 43 21.97 30.42 -12.99
CA VAL A 43 20.67 30.79 -13.58
C VAL A 43 19.55 30.72 -12.55
N LEU A 44 19.63 29.78 -11.61
CA LEU A 44 18.65 29.61 -10.54
C LEU A 44 18.73 30.77 -9.54
N GLU A 45 19.94 31.25 -9.25
CA GLU A 45 20.15 32.42 -8.40
C GLU A 45 19.58 33.70 -9.03
N PHE A 46 19.67 33.84 -10.36
CA PHE A 46 19.01 34.94 -11.06
C PHE A 46 17.49 34.86 -10.98
N VAL A 47 16.90 33.66 -11.09
CA VAL A 47 15.45 33.45 -10.89
C VAL A 47 15.03 33.87 -9.48
N LYS A 48 15.74 33.43 -8.44
CA LYS A 48 15.46 33.83 -7.04
C LYS A 48 15.50 35.34 -6.86
N ALA A 49 16.49 36.01 -7.47
CA ALA A 49 16.59 37.46 -7.43
C ALA A 49 15.41 38.16 -8.12
N ALA A 50 15.01 37.71 -9.32
CA ALA A 50 13.86 38.25 -10.03
C ALA A 50 12.57 38.08 -9.22
N HIS A 51 12.39 36.92 -8.60
CA HIS A 51 11.26 36.64 -7.71
C HIS A 51 11.21 37.60 -6.52
N LEU A 52 12.35 37.80 -5.83
CA LEU A 52 12.46 38.74 -4.70
C LEU A 52 12.28 40.22 -5.10
N LEU A 53 12.58 40.56 -6.36
CA LEU A 53 12.29 41.87 -6.94
C LEU A 53 10.83 42.02 -7.37
N GLY A 54 10.01 40.97 -7.24
CA GLY A 54 8.58 40.98 -7.56
C GLY A 54 8.29 40.93 -9.05
N ALA A 55 9.09 40.19 -9.82
CA ALA A 55 8.79 39.89 -11.21
C ALA A 55 7.42 39.20 -11.34
N LYS A 56 6.71 39.50 -12.43
CA LYS A 56 5.48 38.80 -12.83
C LYS A 56 5.71 37.87 -14.01
N ALA A 57 6.79 38.05 -14.76
CA ALA A 57 7.25 37.13 -15.79
C ALA A 57 8.78 37.15 -15.89
N ILE A 58 9.36 36.01 -16.26
CA ILE A 58 10.79 35.86 -16.51
C ILE A 58 10.98 35.16 -17.85
N ASP A 59 11.74 35.77 -18.75
CA ASP A 59 12.03 35.22 -20.06
C ASP A 59 13.52 34.98 -20.23
N PHE A 60 13.86 33.74 -20.58
CA PHE A 60 15.19 33.33 -20.97
C PHE A 60 15.28 33.17 -22.49
N THR A 61 16.37 33.65 -23.06
CA THR A 61 16.81 33.34 -24.42
C THR A 61 18.16 32.66 -24.30
N ILE A 62 18.23 31.39 -24.69
CA ILE A 62 19.44 30.58 -24.54
C ILE A 62 19.83 30.06 -25.92
N ASP A 63 21.05 30.40 -26.32
CA ASP A 63 21.73 29.88 -27.49
C ASP A 63 23.10 29.29 -27.09
N THR A 64 23.85 28.75 -28.03
CA THR A 64 25.07 27.97 -27.74
C THR A 64 26.20 28.75 -27.06
N ASP A 65 26.29 30.06 -27.27
CA ASP A 65 27.31 30.93 -26.67
C ASP A 65 26.73 32.16 -25.95
N GLU A 66 25.40 32.31 -25.95
CA GLU A 66 24.71 33.49 -25.43
C GLU A 66 23.53 33.10 -24.53
N LEU A 67 23.46 33.72 -23.35
CA LEU A 67 22.33 33.61 -22.44
C LEU A 67 21.79 35.00 -22.12
N GLY A 68 20.51 35.21 -22.40
CA GLY A 68 19.77 36.40 -22.01
C GLY A 68 18.66 36.04 -21.02
N MET A 69 18.51 36.85 -19.99
CA MET A 69 17.37 36.82 -19.07
C MET A 69 16.74 38.21 -18.99
N ARG A 70 15.41 38.27 -18.97
CA ARG A 70 14.61 39.49 -18.87
C ARG A 70 13.49 39.30 -17.86
N PHE A 71 13.18 40.33 -17.08
CA PHE A 71 12.04 40.31 -16.15
C PHE A 71 11.53 41.71 -15.80
N ASP A 72 10.28 41.80 -15.35
CA ASP A 72 9.49 43.01 -15.11
C ASP A 72 9.38 43.43 -13.62
N GLY A 73 10.31 42.96 -12.79
CA GLY A 73 10.37 43.27 -11.36
C GLY A 73 10.84 44.70 -11.05
N LYS A 74 10.90 45.06 -9.76
CA LYS A 74 11.37 46.37 -9.30
C LYS A 74 12.81 46.63 -9.78
N ALA A 75 12.99 47.67 -10.61
CA ALA A 75 14.30 48.03 -11.16
C ALA A 75 15.34 48.30 -10.05
N LEU A 76 16.57 47.84 -10.27
CA LEU A 76 17.73 48.12 -9.42
C LEU A 76 18.28 49.50 -9.77
N SER A 77 18.75 50.26 -8.78
CA SER A 77 19.42 51.55 -8.99
C SER A 77 20.87 51.36 -9.42
N LYS A 78 21.45 52.39 -10.05
CA LYS A 78 22.87 52.42 -10.43
C LYS A 78 23.80 52.14 -9.24
N ARG A 79 23.48 52.71 -8.07
CA ARG A 79 24.25 52.50 -6.84
C ARG A 79 24.20 51.04 -6.39
N GLU A 80 23.03 50.41 -6.41
CA GLU A 80 22.88 49.00 -6.02
C GLU A 80 23.66 48.06 -6.95
N LEU A 81 23.60 48.29 -8.26
CA LEU A 81 24.39 47.52 -9.22
C LEU A 81 25.91 47.73 -9.05
N SER A 82 26.35 48.94 -8.69
CA SER A 82 27.77 49.20 -8.41
C SER A 82 28.28 48.50 -7.14
N LEU A 83 27.40 48.13 -6.22
CA LEU A 83 27.72 47.48 -4.94
C LEU A 83 27.47 45.96 -4.94
N LEU A 84 27.24 45.36 -6.11
CA LEU A 84 26.88 43.95 -6.27
C LEU A 84 27.88 43.02 -5.55
N TYR A 85 29.18 43.27 -5.69
CA TYR A 85 30.24 42.44 -5.08
C TYR A 85 30.35 42.58 -3.55
N SER A 86 29.98 43.73 -2.97
CA SER A 86 29.98 43.94 -1.52
C SER A 86 28.68 43.50 -0.83
N SER A 87 27.63 43.24 -1.62
CA SER A 87 26.29 42.91 -1.13
C SER A 87 26.17 41.59 -0.33
N PRO A 88 26.96 40.53 -0.58
CA PRO A 88 26.86 39.27 0.17
C PRO A 88 27.11 39.35 1.68
N PHE A 89 27.75 40.43 2.17
CA PHE A 89 28.17 40.56 3.57
C PHE A 89 27.22 41.38 4.46
N SER A 90 26.07 41.82 3.94
CA SER A 90 25.12 42.66 4.68
C SER A 90 24.23 41.84 5.64
N GLN A 91 24.32 42.12 6.96
CA GLN A 91 23.73 41.28 8.03
C GLN A 91 22.22 41.45 8.31
N ARG A 92 21.52 42.34 7.62
CA ARG A 92 20.05 42.48 7.72
C ARG A 92 19.47 42.65 6.33
N ALA A 93 18.66 41.70 5.88
CA ALA A 93 18.27 41.64 4.48
C ALA A 93 16.76 41.72 4.29
N SER A 94 16.29 42.92 3.95
CA SER A 94 15.03 43.09 3.21
C SER A 94 15.01 42.21 1.95
N ALA A 95 13.83 41.89 1.40
CA ALA A 95 13.72 41.11 0.16
C ALA A 95 14.60 41.66 -0.97
N ARG A 96 14.75 42.99 -1.05
CA ARG A 96 15.61 43.67 -2.02
C ARG A 96 17.11 43.42 -1.81
N GLN A 97 17.56 43.39 -0.55
CA GLN A 97 18.97 43.04 -0.23
C GLN A 97 19.23 41.54 -0.45
N GLN A 98 18.25 40.68 -0.19
CA GLN A 98 18.35 39.26 -0.53
C GLN A 98 18.46 39.06 -2.04
N ALA A 99 17.69 39.80 -2.84
CA ALA A 99 17.80 39.78 -4.29
C ALA A 99 19.21 40.16 -4.78
N LEU A 100 19.79 41.22 -4.19
CA LEU A 100 21.18 41.63 -4.50
C LEU A 100 22.20 40.56 -4.12
N ARG A 101 21.99 39.84 -3.01
CA ARG A 101 22.84 38.71 -2.62
C ARG A 101 22.77 37.58 -3.65
N HIS A 102 21.58 37.18 -4.08
CA HIS A 102 21.40 36.15 -5.11
C HIS A 102 22.01 36.57 -6.45
N LEU A 103 21.84 37.83 -6.87
CA LEU A 103 22.52 38.34 -8.08
C LEU A 103 24.04 38.28 -7.95
N ALA A 104 24.59 38.66 -6.79
CA ALA A 104 26.03 38.61 -6.55
C ALA A 104 26.58 37.18 -6.61
N ILE A 105 25.90 36.22 -5.98
CA ILE A 105 26.26 34.79 -6.03
C ILE A 105 26.19 34.29 -7.48
N GLY A 106 25.10 34.57 -8.20
CA GLY A 106 24.94 34.17 -9.60
C GLY A 106 26.01 34.77 -10.51
N VAL A 107 26.32 36.07 -10.36
CA VAL A 107 27.39 36.73 -11.14
C VAL A 107 28.75 36.10 -10.85
N ASN A 108 29.08 35.85 -9.58
CA ASN A 108 30.33 35.21 -9.20
C ASN A 108 30.46 33.80 -9.80
N ALA A 109 29.39 33.00 -9.71
CA ALA A 109 29.36 31.64 -10.28
C ALA A 109 29.49 31.66 -11.81
N ALA A 110 28.77 32.56 -12.48
CA ALA A 110 28.82 32.70 -13.92
C ALA A 110 30.22 33.14 -14.41
N GLN A 111 30.91 34.04 -13.70
CA GLN A 111 32.30 34.42 -14.03
C GLN A 111 33.27 33.24 -13.97
N GLY A 112 33.02 32.25 -13.09
CA GLY A 112 33.78 31.01 -13.01
C GLY A 112 33.77 30.17 -14.30
N LEU A 113 32.79 30.36 -15.19
CA LEU A 113 32.71 29.70 -16.50
C LEU A 113 33.65 30.32 -17.56
N GLY A 114 34.26 31.47 -17.27
CA GLY A 114 35.20 32.14 -18.19
C GLY A 114 34.49 32.92 -19.29
N LEU A 115 33.54 33.76 -18.91
CA LEU A 115 32.74 34.61 -19.81
C LEU A 115 33.59 35.61 -20.60
N ARG A 116 33.09 35.98 -21.80
CA ARG A 116 33.59 37.10 -22.59
C ARG A 116 32.99 38.42 -22.10
N GLU A 117 31.69 38.42 -21.83
CA GLU A 117 30.94 39.60 -21.40
C GLU A 117 29.79 39.18 -20.47
N LEU A 118 29.56 39.94 -19.40
CA LEU A 118 28.32 39.91 -18.62
C LEU A 118 27.79 41.34 -18.53
N LEU A 119 26.52 41.55 -18.85
CA LEU A 119 25.87 42.86 -18.86
C LEU A 119 24.56 42.80 -18.08
N ILE A 120 24.45 43.62 -17.04
CA ILE A 120 23.20 43.83 -16.29
C ILE A 120 22.71 45.24 -16.59
N GLN A 121 21.51 45.35 -17.17
CA GLN A 121 20.83 46.61 -17.46
C GLN A 121 19.56 46.69 -16.63
N ALA A 122 19.29 47.84 -16.02
CA ALA A 122 18.09 48.10 -15.23
C ALA A 122 17.53 49.50 -15.53
N GLY A 123 16.22 49.70 -15.37
CA GLY A 123 15.59 51.02 -15.49
C GLY A 123 14.76 51.26 -16.75
N GLY A 124 14.45 50.20 -17.52
CA GLY A 124 13.47 50.23 -18.61
C GLY A 124 13.73 51.36 -19.65
N PRO A 125 12.93 52.44 -19.63
CA PRO A 125 13.04 53.57 -20.55
C PRO A 125 14.31 54.42 -20.39
N SER A 126 14.91 54.47 -19.19
CA SER A 126 16.18 55.17 -18.93
C SER A 126 17.18 54.19 -18.32
N PRO A 127 17.71 53.24 -19.12
CA PRO A 127 18.49 52.16 -18.57
C PRO A 127 19.88 52.63 -18.16
N HIS A 128 20.23 52.28 -16.92
CA HIS A 128 21.60 52.29 -16.41
C HIS A 128 22.02 50.83 -16.20
N GLY A 129 23.31 50.57 -16.25
CA GLY A 129 23.77 49.21 -16.15
C GLY A 129 25.19 49.09 -15.66
N VAL A 130 25.58 47.85 -15.45
CA VAL A 130 26.95 47.46 -15.18
C VAL A 130 27.33 46.42 -16.21
N ARG A 131 28.47 46.64 -16.86
CA ARG A 131 29.12 45.65 -17.72
C ARG A 131 30.34 45.11 -16.99
N LEU A 132 30.49 43.79 -17.05
CA LEU A 132 31.63 43.06 -16.51
C LEU A 132 32.42 42.48 -17.67
N LEU A 133 33.69 42.88 -17.77
CA LEU A 133 34.66 42.36 -18.73
C LEU A 133 35.80 41.71 -17.96
N GLY A 134 35.75 40.39 -17.84
CA GLY A 134 36.64 39.66 -16.93
C GLY A 134 36.42 40.10 -15.48
N ASP A 135 37.44 40.68 -14.85
CA ASP A 135 37.42 41.16 -13.46
C ASP A 135 37.05 42.64 -13.32
N GLN A 136 36.88 43.38 -14.41
CA GLN A 136 36.60 44.81 -14.38
C GLN A 136 35.09 45.09 -14.40
N VAL A 137 34.68 46.04 -13.56
CA VAL A 137 33.30 46.53 -13.43
C VAL A 137 33.21 47.92 -14.07
N GLU A 138 32.45 48.04 -15.15
CA GLU A 138 32.21 49.31 -15.84
C GLU A 138 30.75 49.74 -15.64
N ALA A 139 30.53 50.91 -15.04
CA ALA A 139 29.21 51.51 -14.98
C ALA A 139 28.86 52.13 -16.33
N LEU A 140 27.68 51.81 -16.86
CA LEU A 140 27.22 52.26 -18.17
C LEU A 140 26.05 53.23 -18.02
N ASP A 141 26.15 54.36 -18.72
CA ASP A 141 25.11 55.37 -18.90
C ASP A 141 24.70 55.45 -20.38
N GLY A 142 23.48 55.91 -20.68
CA GLY A 142 23.01 56.11 -22.05
C GLY A 142 22.80 54.81 -22.84
N LEU A 143 22.44 53.71 -22.15
CA LEU A 143 22.13 52.43 -22.80
C LEU A 143 20.86 52.54 -23.65
N LYS A 144 20.74 51.66 -24.65
CA LYS A 144 19.52 51.57 -25.46
C LYS A 144 18.33 51.22 -24.55
N PRO A 145 17.19 51.92 -24.66
CA PRO A 145 15.98 51.59 -23.90
C PRO A 145 15.62 50.11 -24.02
N ILE A 146 15.22 49.52 -22.90
CA ILE A 146 14.70 48.16 -22.84
C ILE A 146 13.23 48.22 -22.41
N GLU A 147 12.39 47.38 -23.01
CA GLU A 147 10.95 47.33 -22.70
C GLU A 147 10.67 46.81 -21.28
N VAL A 148 11.61 46.03 -20.73
CA VAL A 148 11.52 45.39 -19.42
C VAL A 148 12.34 46.11 -18.36
N ALA A 149 12.01 45.92 -17.09
CA ALA A 149 12.68 46.61 -16.00
C ALA A 149 14.14 46.20 -15.83
N THR A 150 14.48 44.91 -16.02
CA THR A 150 15.84 44.39 -15.89
C THR A 150 16.16 43.39 -17.00
N ARG A 151 17.38 43.47 -17.54
CA ARG A 151 17.97 42.52 -18.49
C ARG A 151 19.35 42.08 -18.02
N ILE A 152 19.59 40.78 -17.99
CA ILE A 152 20.91 40.19 -17.76
C ILE A 152 21.31 39.48 -19.06
N TYR A 153 22.53 39.72 -19.53
CA TYR A 153 23.07 39.13 -20.76
C TYR A 153 24.47 38.61 -20.50
N LEU A 154 24.72 37.38 -20.92
CA LEU A 154 25.99 36.67 -20.77
C LEU A 154 26.42 36.15 -22.13
N ARG A 155 27.73 36.25 -22.39
CA ARG A 155 28.35 35.67 -23.57
C ARG A 155 29.59 34.89 -23.20
N GLU A 156 29.67 33.64 -23.60
CA GLU A 156 30.85 32.79 -23.35
C GLU A 156 32.03 33.13 -24.28
N ARG A 157 33.24 32.74 -23.88
CA ARG A 157 34.42 32.79 -24.76
C ARG A 157 34.43 31.56 -25.66
N ALA A 158 34.52 31.77 -26.98
CA ALA A 158 34.72 30.68 -27.92
C ALA A 158 36.04 29.94 -27.62
N ARG A 159 35.97 28.64 -27.31
CA ARG A 159 37.14 27.77 -27.11
C ARG A 159 37.29 26.79 -28.28
N PRO A 160 38.47 26.70 -28.93
CA PRO A 160 38.73 25.71 -29.97
C PRO A 160 38.83 24.32 -29.32
N GLY A 161 37.71 23.59 -29.32
CA GLY A 161 37.51 22.30 -28.64
C GLY A 161 36.05 21.96 -28.36
N HIS A 162 35.16 22.98 -28.37
CA HIS A 162 33.71 22.78 -28.20
C HIS A 162 33.00 22.18 -29.42
N LEU A 163 33.65 22.11 -30.59
CA LEU A 163 33.07 21.55 -31.83
C LEU A 163 32.73 20.05 -31.72
N VAL A 164 33.33 19.29 -30.80
CA VAL A 164 33.01 17.85 -30.61
C VAL A 164 31.81 17.66 -29.66
N ARG A 165 31.60 18.55 -28.67
CA ARG A 165 30.39 18.54 -27.82
C ARG A 165 29.14 19.06 -28.56
N PHE A 166 29.37 19.82 -29.64
CA PHE A 166 28.35 20.51 -30.44
C PHE A 166 27.45 19.57 -31.26
N TRP A 167 27.92 18.36 -31.58
CA TRP A 167 27.14 17.40 -32.38
C TRP A 167 26.20 16.51 -31.55
N ASP A 168 26.38 16.47 -30.22
CA ASP A 168 25.59 15.60 -29.32
C ASP A 168 24.41 16.32 -28.64
N MET A 169 24.37 17.66 -28.66
CA MET A 169 23.31 18.44 -27.99
C MET A 169 22.43 19.14 -29.01
N LEU A 170 21.21 18.63 -29.21
CA LEU A 170 20.12 19.43 -29.77
C LEU A 170 19.88 20.63 -28.82
N ARG A 171 19.31 21.74 -29.33
CA ARG A 171 19.04 22.98 -28.55
C ARG A 171 18.36 22.76 -27.18
N ASP A 172 17.75 21.61 -26.96
CA ASP A 172 17.09 21.23 -25.73
C ASP A 172 18.01 20.68 -24.62
N ASP A 173 19.28 20.37 -24.87
CA ASP A 173 20.21 19.73 -23.90
C ASP A 173 21.27 20.68 -23.28
N LEU A 174 21.10 22.01 -23.41
CA LEU A 174 22.01 22.95 -22.75
C LEU A 174 21.84 22.86 -21.21
N PRO A 175 22.95 22.80 -20.42
CA PRO A 175 22.89 22.60 -18.97
C PRO A 175 21.98 23.60 -18.25
N GLU A 176 22.04 24.88 -18.61
CA GLU A 176 21.21 25.94 -18.04
C GLU A 176 19.73 25.76 -18.37
N ALA A 177 19.42 25.37 -19.62
CA ALA A 177 18.05 25.15 -20.05
C ALA A 177 17.43 23.94 -19.34
N GLN A 178 18.21 22.86 -19.19
CA GLN A 178 17.82 21.68 -18.42
C GLN A 178 17.58 22.03 -16.94
N LEU A 179 18.53 22.73 -16.30
CA LEU A 179 18.40 23.15 -14.91
C LEU A 179 17.16 24.01 -14.68
N LEU A 180 16.89 24.98 -15.56
CA LEU A 180 15.68 25.81 -15.47
C LEU A 180 14.41 24.97 -15.61
N ARG A 181 14.33 24.04 -16.58
CA ARG A 181 13.15 23.18 -16.75
C ARG A 181 12.90 22.29 -15.53
N GLU A 182 13.95 21.68 -15.00
CA GLU A 182 13.85 20.77 -13.85
C GLU A 182 13.55 21.52 -12.55
N ARG A 183 14.24 22.64 -12.31
CA ARG A 183 14.19 23.34 -11.02
C ARG A 183 13.16 24.45 -10.94
N CYS A 184 12.71 25.01 -12.07
CA CYS A 184 11.71 26.08 -12.08
C CYS A 184 10.32 25.60 -12.52
N LEU A 185 10.14 24.28 -12.68
CA LEU A 185 8.86 23.66 -13.06
C LEU A 185 7.69 24.16 -12.21
N TYR A 186 7.89 24.26 -10.90
CA TYR A 186 6.83 24.60 -9.95
C TYR A 186 6.73 26.10 -9.61
N SER A 187 7.50 26.95 -10.29
CA SER A 187 7.45 28.40 -10.05
C SER A 187 6.06 28.97 -10.31
N GLN A 188 5.56 29.80 -9.40
CA GLN A 188 4.32 30.55 -9.59
C GLN A 188 4.47 31.68 -10.61
N ILE A 189 5.68 32.22 -10.74
CA ILE A 189 6.00 33.20 -11.78
C ILE A 189 6.12 32.44 -13.12
N PRO A 190 5.39 32.85 -14.17
CA PRO A 190 5.62 32.39 -15.52
C PRO A 190 7.08 32.55 -15.94
N ILE A 191 7.74 31.43 -16.24
CA ILE A 191 9.11 31.37 -16.76
C ILE A 191 9.08 30.73 -18.14
N SER A 192 9.70 31.38 -19.12
CA SER A 192 9.80 30.88 -20.48
C SER A 192 11.25 30.76 -20.93
N ILE A 193 11.55 29.76 -21.76
CA ILE A 193 12.83 29.60 -22.45
C ILE A 193 12.57 29.62 -23.95
N ASN A 194 13.22 30.53 -24.68
CA ASN A 194 13.09 30.66 -26.14
C ASN A 194 11.61 30.77 -26.59
N GLY A 195 10.78 31.42 -25.79
CA GLY A 195 9.34 31.60 -26.03
C GLY A 195 8.44 30.45 -25.54
N GLN A 196 8.99 29.33 -25.08
CA GLN A 196 8.22 28.21 -24.53
C GLN A 196 8.15 28.31 -22.99
N ARG A 197 6.94 28.32 -22.44
CA ARG A 197 6.73 28.31 -20.99
C ARG A 197 7.18 26.97 -20.38
N ILE A 198 7.93 27.05 -19.28
CA ILE A 198 8.45 25.88 -18.55
C ILE A 198 7.86 25.74 -17.14
N SER A 199 7.31 26.81 -16.56
CA SER A 199 6.72 26.78 -15.22
C SER A 199 5.21 26.53 -15.23
N HIS A 200 4.72 25.75 -14.27
CA HIS A 200 3.33 25.28 -14.15
C HIS A 200 2.71 25.62 -12.78
N GLY A 201 3.41 26.38 -11.93
CA GLY A 201 2.96 26.68 -10.57
C GLY A 201 2.89 25.42 -9.69
N HIS A 202 2.12 25.50 -8.60
CA HIS A 202 1.92 24.40 -7.65
C HIS A 202 0.90 23.36 -8.15
N ALA A 203 0.92 23.07 -9.45
CA ALA A 203 0.09 22.02 -10.03
C ALA A 203 0.58 20.65 -9.55
N LEU A 204 -0.29 19.93 -8.87
CA LEU A 204 -0.01 18.57 -8.38
C LEU A 204 -0.27 17.56 -9.50
N ALA A 205 0.60 16.57 -9.63
CA ALA A 205 0.50 15.53 -10.65
C ALA A 205 -0.32 14.32 -10.15
N GLY A 206 -1.00 13.62 -11.07
CA GLY A 206 -1.72 12.37 -10.77
C GLY A 206 -3.15 12.53 -10.26
N GLU A 207 -3.72 11.45 -9.73
CA GLU A 207 -5.06 11.40 -9.11
C GLU A 207 -5.04 12.03 -7.70
N ALA A 208 -4.67 13.29 -7.62
CA ALA A 208 -4.65 14.08 -6.40
C ALA A 208 -6.08 14.33 -5.89
N LEU A 209 -6.37 13.94 -4.65
CA LEU A 209 -7.68 14.10 -4.02
C LEU A 209 -7.66 15.16 -2.92
N ALA A 210 -8.79 15.86 -2.76
CA ALA A 210 -9.03 16.88 -1.74
C ALA A 210 -7.85 17.87 -1.54
N PRO A 211 -7.46 18.61 -2.60
CA PRO A 211 -6.31 19.50 -2.52
C PRO A 211 -6.57 20.65 -1.53
N VAL A 212 -5.59 20.91 -0.67
CA VAL A 212 -5.59 22.00 0.31
C VAL A 212 -4.49 22.99 -0.03
N GLU A 213 -4.83 24.27 0.04
CA GLU A 213 -3.85 25.36 -0.06
C GLU A 213 -3.08 25.48 1.26
N ILE A 214 -1.76 25.56 1.15
CA ILE A 214 -0.87 25.82 2.27
C ILE A 214 -0.56 27.31 2.25
N THR A 215 -1.00 28.02 3.27
CA THR A 215 -0.66 29.44 3.47
C THR A 215 -0.38 29.70 4.94
N GLY A 216 0.75 30.33 5.24
CA GLY A 216 1.10 30.75 6.60
C GLY A 216 2.61 30.92 6.76
N ASP A 217 3.02 31.86 7.61
CA ASP A 217 4.42 32.00 8.04
C ASP A 217 5.47 32.07 6.90
N GLY A 218 5.16 32.77 5.80
CA GLY A 218 6.08 32.90 4.66
C GLY A 218 6.27 31.61 3.85
N VAL A 219 5.41 30.62 4.08
CA VAL A 219 5.23 29.42 3.28
C VAL A 219 3.93 29.56 2.49
N HIS A 220 3.99 29.20 1.21
CA HIS A 220 2.83 29.09 0.35
C HIS A 220 2.97 27.86 -0.53
N GLY A 221 1.89 27.16 -0.82
CA GLY A 221 1.99 25.84 -1.41
C GLY A 221 0.65 25.18 -1.62
N ARG A 222 0.69 23.96 -2.14
CA ARG A 222 -0.48 23.10 -2.27
C ARG A 222 -0.13 21.69 -1.85
N LEU A 223 -1.06 21.01 -1.20
CA LEU A 223 -0.95 19.62 -0.81
C LEU A 223 -2.21 18.88 -1.24
N ALA A 224 -2.07 17.66 -1.72
CA ALA A 224 -3.20 16.77 -1.94
C ALA A 224 -2.90 15.36 -1.46
N MET A 225 -3.96 14.67 -1.11
CA MET A 225 -3.92 13.28 -0.68
C MET A 225 -3.73 12.34 -1.88
N LEU A 226 -2.96 11.26 -1.66
CA LEU A 226 -2.75 10.16 -2.58
C LEU A 226 -3.09 8.84 -1.86
N VAL A 227 -4.28 8.28 -2.13
CA VAL A 227 -4.84 7.15 -1.36
C VAL A 227 -3.97 5.89 -1.40
N LYS A 228 -3.31 5.63 -2.53
CA LYS A 228 -2.43 4.46 -2.72
C LYS A 228 -0.98 4.71 -2.32
N ALA A 229 -0.62 5.93 -1.94
CA ALA A 229 0.75 6.25 -1.58
C ALA A 229 1.00 5.94 -0.09
N GLU A 230 2.17 5.39 0.20
CA GLU A 230 2.64 5.13 1.57
C GLU A 230 3.60 6.22 2.08
N THR A 231 3.86 7.23 1.26
CA THR A 231 4.80 8.30 1.54
C THR A 231 4.19 9.67 1.31
N ILE A 232 4.67 10.65 2.08
CA ILE A 232 4.48 12.06 1.79
C ILE A 232 5.68 12.51 0.95
N THR A 233 5.43 12.88 -0.31
CA THR A 233 6.43 13.49 -1.20
C THR A 233 6.25 15.00 -1.17
N THR A 234 7.30 15.73 -0.78
CA THR A 234 7.28 17.18 -0.67
C THR A 234 8.34 17.80 -1.57
N HIS A 235 7.93 18.57 -2.57
CA HIS A 235 8.80 19.43 -3.34
C HIS A 235 8.92 20.78 -2.65
N ILE A 236 10.12 21.12 -2.20
CA ILE A 236 10.39 22.33 -1.41
C ILE A 236 11.17 23.33 -2.27
N LEU A 237 10.52 24.44 -2.53
CA LEU A 237 11.00 25.57 -3.28
C LEU A 237 11.47 26.69 -2.35
N GLN A 238 12.36 27.51 -2.89
CA GLN A 238 12.65 28.83 -2.36
C GLN A 238 12.64 29.83 -3.52
N HIS A 239 11.69 30.78 -3.47
CA HIS A 239 11.56 31.85 -4.44
C HIS A 239 11.39 31.34 -5.89
N GLY A 240 10.50 30.37 -6.08
CA GLY A 240 10.20 29.76 -7.39
C GLY A 240 11.20 28.72 -7.88
N VAL A 241 12.23 28.38 -7.09
CA VAL A 241 13.25 27.39 -7.44
C VAL A 241 13.17 26.17 -6.54
N LEU A 242 13.00 24.98 -7.11
CA LEU A 242 13.06 23.69 -6.43
C LEU A 242 14.48 23.40 -5.94
N ILE A 243 14.61 23.30 -4.63
CA ILE A 243 15.89 23.00 -3.98
C ILE A 243 15.93 21.53 -3.58
N ALA A 244 14.87 21.03 -2.94
CA ALA A 244 14.84 19.69 -2.38
C ALA A 244 13.52 18.98 -2.69
N THR A 245 13.60 17.67 -2.89
CA THR A 245 12.44 16.78 -2.81
C THR A 245 12.66 15.88 -1.62
N ASP A 246 11.78 15.98 -0.63
CA ASP A 246 11.79 15.16 0.56
C ASP A 246 10.71 14.07 0.44
N VAL A 247 11.05 12.85 0.86
CA VAL A 247 10.14 11.70 0.83
C VAL A 247 10.17 11.06 2.20
N ARG A 248 9.01 11.06 2.87
CA ARG A 248 8.86 10.49 4.21
C ARG A 248 7.77 9.45 4.24
N PRO A 249 7.86 8.43 5.12
CA PRO A 249 6.73 7.58 5.42
C PRO A 249 5.53 8.43 5.83
N ALA A 250 4.38 8.15 5.24
CA ALA A 250 3.14 8.75 5.68
C ALA A 250 2.70 8.06 6.97
N GLU A 251 2.41 8.84 8.01
CA GLU A 251 1.88 8.29 9.26
C GLU A 251 0.47 7.69 9.06
N LEU A 252 -0.34 8.28 8.17
CA LEU A 252 -1.71 7.86 7.91
C LEU A 252 -1.97 7.69 6.42
N VAL A 253 -1.89 8.78 5.64
CA VAL A 253 -2.18 8.76 4.20
C VAL A 253 -1.05 9.41 3.43
N GLY A 254 -0.66 8.80 2.33
CA GLY A 254 0.31 9.40 1.42
C GLY A 254 -0.22 10.72 0.86
N ALA A 255 0.71 11.64 0.61
CA ALA A 255 0.37 12.96 0.12
C ALA A 255 1.44 13.48 -0.83
N HIS A 256 1.06 14.38 -1.72
CA HIS A 256 1.96 15.13 -2.56
C HIS A 256 1.84 16.61 -2.22
N ALA A 257 2.95 17.22 -1.85
CA ALA A 257 3.02 18.63 -1.50
C ALA A 257 4.04 19.36 -2.37
N ILE A 258 3.68 20.57 -2.80
CA ILE A 258 4.58 21.54 -3.43
C ILE A 258 4.50 22.79 -2.56
N VAL A 259 5.63 23.20 -1.97
CA VAL A 259 5.69 24.35 -1.07
C VAL A 259 6.85 25.25 -1.43
N ASP A 260 6.64 26.56 -1.38
CA ASP A 260 7.67 27.58 -1.50
C ASP A 260 7.77 28.36 -0.20
N SER A 261 8.97 28.34 0.40
CA SER A 261 9.25 28.97 1.69
C SER A 261 10.36 30.01 1.58
N ALA A 262 10.04 31.23 2.00
CA ALA A 262 11.02 32.31 2.15
C ALA A 262 11.80 32.24 3.48
N ARG A 263 11.44 31.35 4.40
CA ARG A 263 12.04 31.28 5.75
C ARG A 263 13.14 30.22 5.90
N LEU A 264 13.13 29.21 5.04
CA LEU A 264 14.12 28.15 5.13
C LEU A 264 15.51 28.67 4.75
N SER A 265 16.50 28.36 5.57
CA SER A 265 17.89 28.72 5.30
C SER A 265 18.56 27.64 4.47
N LEU A 266 19.40 28.04 3.51
CA LEU A 266 20.22 27.12 2.73
C LEU A 266 21.61 26.95 3.37
N ASN A 267 22.23 25.79 3.10
CA ASN A 267 23.64 25.57 3.39
C ASN A 267 24.54 26.52 2.58
N LEU A 268 25.84 26.55 2.90
CA LEU A 268 26.80 27.46 2.26
C LEU A 268 26.85 27.29 0.72
N SER A 269 26.63 26.08 0.21
CA SER A 269 26.67 25.76 -1.22
C SER A 269 25.33 25.98 -1.94
N GLN A 270 24.32 26.53 -1.26
CA GLN A 270 22.95 26.77 -1.77
C GLN A 270 22.25 25.52 -2.33
N SER A 271 22.71 24.33 -1.95
CA SER A 271 22.28 23.05 -2.55
C SER A 271 21.23 22.30 -1.75
N ALA A 272 21.11 22.59 -0.46
CA ALA A 272 20.17 21.95 0.45
C ALA A 272 19.75 22.91 1.57
N PHE A 273 18.58 22.67 2.14
CA PHE A 273 18.11 23.37 3.32
C PHE A 273 18.86 22.91 4.58
N LEU A 274 19.02 23.83 5.53
CA LEU A 274 19.48 23.51 6.87
C LEU A 274 18.32 22.90 7.66
N GLU A 275 18.58 21.79 8.35
CA GLU A 275 17.60 21.12 9.21
C GLU A 275 17.54 21.83 10.57
N ASP A 276 17.03 23.05 10.57
CA ASP A 276 16.85 23.91 11.75
C ASP A 276 15.38 23.99 12.19
N ALA A 277 15.08 24.85 13.17
CA ALA A 277 13.71 24.97 13.68
C ALA A 277 12.66 25.31 12.60
N PRO A 278 12.90 26.27 11.67
CA PRO A 278 12.03 26.48 10.50
C PRO A 278 11.79 25.23 9.63
N TRP A 279 12.80 24.39 9.44
CA TRP A 279 12.66 23.12 8.71
C TRP A 279 11.68 22.17 9.42
N HIS A 280 11.86 21.95 10.72
CA HIS A 280 10.96 21.09 11.49
C HIS A 280 9.52 21.64 11.54
N ALA A 281 9.36 22.94 11.73
CA ALA A 281 8.04 23.61 11.73
C ALA A 281 7.29 23.45 10.40
N LEU A 282 8.00 23.47 9.26
CA LEU A 282 7.38 23.18 7.96
C LEU A 282 6.80 21.77 7.93
N HIS A 283 7.51 20.77 8.44
CA HIS A 283 7.04 19.39 8.42
C HIS A 283 5.86 19.14 9.36
N GLU A 284 5.85 19.76 10.54
CA GLU A 284 4.69 19.74 11.43
C GLU A 284 3.46 20.35 10.72
N MET A 285 3.62 21.52 10.09
CA MET A 285 2.55 22.14 9.30
C MET A 285 2.07 21.23 8.16
N LEU A 286 2.97 20.55 7.45
CA LEU A 286 2.61 19.62 6.37
C LEU A 286 1.84 18.39 6.89
N ALA A 287 2.21 17.86 8.06
CA ALA A 287 1.49 16.77 8.69
C ALA A 287 0.05 17.21 9.04
N ASP A 288 -0.11 18.37 9.68
CA ASP A 288 -1.44 18.93 10.01
C ASP A 288 -2.29 19.21 8.77
N ARG A 289 -1.69 19.75 7.71
CA ARG A 289 -2.39 20.02 6.43
C ARG A 289 -2.77 18.74 5.70
N SER A 290 -1.98 17.67 5.83
CA SER A 290 -2.35 16.37 5.25
C SER A 290 -3.57 15.75 5.94
N LEU A 291 -3.65 15.88 7.27
CA LEU A 291 -4.84 15.51 8.03
C LEU A 291 -6.07 16.35 7.64
N GLN A 292 -5.91 17.66 7.44
CA GLN A 292 -7.00 18.52 6.97
C GLN A 292 -7.47 18.16 5.56
N SER A 293 -6.55 17.88 4.63
CA SER A 293 -6.87 17.41 3.27
C SER A 293 -7.69 16.12 3.33
N TRP A 294 -7.34 15.24 4.25
CA TRP A 294 -8.07 14.01 4.47
C TRP A 294 -9.47 14.25 5.09
N ALA A 295 -9.61 15.13 6.07
CA ALA A 295 -10.92 15.50 6.61
C ALA A 295 -11.83 16.13 5.54
N LEU A 296 -11.27 16.96 4.65
CA LEU A 296 -11.99 17.52 3.50
C LEU A 296 -12.44 16.40 2.55
N PHE A 297 -11.55 15.46 2.23
CA PHE A 297 -11.91 14.29 1.41
C PHE A 297 -13.12 13.55 1.98
N LEU A 298 -13.12 13.25 3.28
CA LEU A 298 -14.26 12.59 3.93
C LEU A 298 -15.57 13.37 3.81
N SER A 299 -15.52 14.69 3.95
CA SER A 299 -16.70 15.54 3.85
C SER A 299 -17.27 15.62 2.43
N GLU A 300 -16.43 15.42 1.41
CA GLU A 300 -16.79 15.46 -0.02
C GLU A 300 -17.16 14.08 -0.59
N LEU A 301 -17.06 13.01 0.21
CA LEU A 301 -17.36 11.66 -0.26
C LEU A 301 -18.81 11.57 -0.77
N PRO A 302 -19.04 11.15 -2.02
CA PRO A 302 -20.37 10.97 -2.57
C PRO A 302 -21.06 9.76 -1.94
N THR A 303 -21.80 9.99 -0.86
CA THR A 303 -22.52 8.96 -0.09
C THR A 303 -23.91 8.62 -0.65
N GLN A 304 -24.38 9.33 -1.68
CA GLN A 304 -25.77 9.25 -2.14
C GLN A 304 -26.08 8.14 -3.16
N HIS A 305 -25.09 7.50 -3.79
CA HIS A 305 -25.30 6.49 -4.85
C HIS A 305 -24.46 5.22 -4.65
N ASP A 306 -25.06 4.05 -4.88
CA ASP A 306 -24.49 2.71 -4.64
C ASP A 306 -23.11 2.49 -5.28
N ASP A 307 -22.93 2.88 -6.55
CA ASP A 307 -21.66 2.74 -7.28
C ASP A 307 -20.54 3.63 -6.71
N ASN A 308 -20.91 4.80 -6.20
CA ASN A 308 -19.96 5.72 -5.57
C ASN A 308 -19.58 5.26 -4.16
N ARG A 309 -20.47 4.53 -3.47
CA ARG A 309 -20.20 3.97 -2.12
C ARG A 309 -19.19 2.84 -2.15
N ALA A 310 -19.30 1.90 -3.09
CA ALA A 310 -18.32 0.81 -3.20
C ALA A 310 -16.90 1.36 -3.44
N ARG A 311 -16.80 2.34 -4.36
CA ARG A 311 -15.55 3.08 -4.59
C ARG A 311 -15.07 3.83 -3.36
N SER A 312 -15.98 4.45 -2.60
CA SER A 312 -15.64 5.17 -1.37
C SER A 312 -15.10 4.22 -0.29
N LEU A 313 -15.72 3.04 -0.13
CA LEU A 313 -15.25 1.99 0.79
C LEU A 313 -13.87 1.47 0.37
N ASP A 314 -13.67 1.18 -0.91
CA ASP A 314 -12.36 0.74 -1.44
C ASP A 314 -11.24 1.75 -1.16
N LEU A 315 -11.54 3.05 -1.21
CA LEU A 315 -10.59 4.12 -0.88
C LEU A 315 -10.34 4.26 0.62
N LEU A 316 -11.35 3.98 1.46
CA LEU A 316 -11.27 4.15 2.91
C LEU A 316 -10.63 2.95 3.63
N ILE A 317 -10.75 1.72 3.11
CA ILE A 317 -10.24 0.50 3.75
C ILE A 317 -8.75 0.59 4.13
N PRO A 318 -7.82 0.97 3.22
CA PRO A 318 -6.41 1.05 3.58
C PRO A 318 -6.13 2.08 4.68
N ILE A 319 -6.99 3.09 4.78
CA ILE A 319 -6.83 4.21 5.71
C ILE A 319 -7.38 3.85 7.09
N ILE A 320 -8.56 3.22 7.15
CA ILE A 320 -9.15 2.70 8.40
C ILE A 320 -8.21 1.68 9.05
N ALA A 321 -7.62 0.79 8.25
CA ALA A 321 -6.63 -0.18 8.73
C ALA A 321 -5.41 0.51 9.37
N LYS A 322 -4.90 1.59 8.76
CA LYS A 322 -3.77 2.37 9.32
C LYS A 322 -4.15 3.16 10.57
N LEU A 323 -5.35 3.75 10.62
CA LEU A 323 -5.86 4.49 11.79
C LEU A 323 -5.87 3.63 13.06
N SER A 324 -6.21 2.34 12.93
CA SER A 324 -6.20 1.40 14.06
C SER A 324 -4.79 1.12 14.64
N ALA A 325 -3.74 1.37 13.86
CA ALA A 325 -2.35 1.17 14.25
C ALA A 325 -1.69 2.44 14.82
N VAL A 326 -2.24 3.63 14.54
CA VAL A 326 -1.68 4.92 14.96
C VAL A 326 -2.36 5.35 16.27
N GLY A 327 -1.62 5.27 17.38
CA GLY A 327 -2.09 5.72 18.69
C GLY A 327 -2.51 7.20 18.75
N ALA A 328 -3.30 7.55 19.77
CA ALA A 328 -4.09 8.77 19.90
C ALA A 328 -3.35 10.10 19.62
N ARG A 329 -3.65 10.70 18.46
CA ARG A 329 -3.56 12.16 18.22
C ARG A 329 -4.98 12.73 18.10
N GLN A 330 -5.20 13.97 18.52
CA GLN A 330 -6.53 14.60 18.50
C GLN A 330 -7.16 14.63 17.09
N ALA A 331 -6.37 14.91 16.05
CA ALA A 331 -6.82 14.87 14.66
C ALA A 331 -7.17 13.46 14.17
N VAL A 332 -6.56 12.40 14.73
CA VAL A 332 -6.94 11.00 14.48
C VAL A 332 -8.30 10.69 15.12
N ALA A 333 -8.61 11.29 16.26
CA ALA A 333 -9.92 11.13 16.91
C ALA A 333 -11.03 11.83 16.11
N GLU A 334 -10.83 13.08 15.68
CA GLU A 334 -11.77 13.80 14.81
C GLU A 334 -11.99 13.06 13.50
N ALA A 335 -10.93 12.45 12.97
CA ALA A 335 -10.96 11.62 11.80
C ALA A 335 -11.79 10.35 11.95
N ILE A 336 -11.59 9.64 13.06
CA ILE A 336 -12.36 8.44 13.43
C ILE A 336 -13.84 8.82 13.63
N GLU A 337 -14.12 9.92 14.33
CA GLU A 337 -15.48 10.41 14.57
C GLU A 337 -16.20 10.75 13.25
N ALA A 338 -15.49 11.41 12.32
CA ALA A 338 -16.03 11.68 10.99
C ALA A 338 -16.40 10.38 10.27
N ILE A 339 -15.53 9.36 10.26
CA ILE A 339 -15.84 8.05 9.67
C ILE A 339 -17.02 7.38 10.36
N GLU A 340 -17.07 7.40 11.70
CA GLU A 340 -18.16 6.79 12.47
C GLU A 340 -19.53 7.39 12.15
N SER A 341 -19.56 8.66 11.75
CA SER A 341 -20.78 9.39 11.38
C SER A 341 -21.20 9.18 9.92
N LEU A 342 -20.33 8.68 9.04
CA LEU A 342 -20.64 8.53 7.62
C LEU A 342 -21.55 7.31 7.35
N PRO A 343 -22.69 7.48 6.66
CA PRO A 343 -23.62 6.40 6.36
C PRO A 343 -23.12 5.54 5.17
N LEU A 344 -22.01 4.83 5.35
CA LEU A 344 -21.31 4.07 4.30
C LEU A 344 -21.84 2.65 4.10
N PHE A 345 -22.45 2.06 5.14
CA PHE A 345 -22.75 0.64 5.17
C PHE A 345 -24.23 0.39 4.88
N ALA A 346 -24.55 -0.54 4.00
CA ALA A 346 -25.95 -0.89 3.74
C ALA A 346 -26.60 -1.55 4.96
N ALA A 347 -27.85 -1.22 5.25
CA ALA A 347 -28.63 -1.89 6.29
C ALA A 347 -29.22 -3.20 5.77
N ALA A 348 -29.13 -4.30 6.53
CA ALA A 348 -29.78 -5.57 6.16
C ALA A 348 -31.33 -5.50 6.31
N THR A 349 -31.81 -4.61 7.17
CA THR A 349 -33.23 -4.34 7.39
C THR A 349 -33.80 -3.42 6.32
N ARG A 350 -35.06 -3.64 5.91
CA ARG A 350 -35.74 -2.76 4.95
C ARG A 350 -35.80 -1.35 5.54
N PRO A 351 -35.48 -0.30 4.75
CA PRO A 351 -35.77 1.06 5.15
C PRO A 351 -37.29 1.20 5.34
N THR A 352 -37.71 1.52 6.56
CA THR A 352 -39.03 2.09 6.82
C THR A 352 -38.99 3.58 6.48
N GLU A 353 -40.12 4.30 6.47
CA GLU A 353 -40.12 5.78 6.32
C GLU A 353 -39.18 6.51 7.31
N HIS A 354 -38.76 5.82 8.38
CA HIS A 354 -37.95 6.38 9.47
C HIS A 354 -36.56 5.72 9.61
N SER A 355 -36.20 4.76 8.75
CA SER A 355 -34.91 4.05 8.84
C SER A 355 -34.11 4.21 7.55
N PRO A 356 -32.88 4.76 7.62
CA PRO A 356 -32.10 5.03 6.42
C PRO A 356 -31.63 3.72 5.77
N ALA A 357 -31.57 3.69 4.44
CA ALA A 357 -31.09 2.53 3.68
C ALA A 357 -29.61 2.20 3.96
N ASN A 358 -28.85 3.20 4.42
CA ASN A 358 -27.47 3.06 4.85
C ASN A 358 -27.33 3.52 6.31
N LEU A 359 -26.45 2.85 7.03
CA LEU A 359 -26.13 3.13 8.42
C LEU A 359 -24.68 3.60 8.52
N SER A 360 -24.45 4.51 9.46
CA SER A 360 -23.12 4.79 9.96
C SER A 360 -22.72 3.80 11.05
N ILE A 361 -21.43 3.72 11.38
CA ILE A 361 -20.97 2.88 12.50
C ILE A 361 -21.62 3.36 13.80
N ALA A 362 -21.68 4.68 14.02
CA ALA A 362 -22.33 5.25 15.19
C ALA A 362 -23.81 4.84 15.31
N GLN A 363 -24.54 4.75 14.20
CA GLN A 363 -25.94 4.31 14.18
C GLN A 363 -26.08 2.79 14.41
N ALA A 364 -25.07 2.00 14.05
CA ALA A 364 -25.10 0.55 14.18
C ALA A 364 -24.62 0.04 15.55
N ARG A 365 -23.93 0.87 16.34
CA ARG A 365 -23.41 0.50 17.67
C ARG A 365 -24.55 0.19 18.63
N VAL A 366 -24.45 -0.97 19.28
CA VAL A 366 -25.36 -1.38 20.35
C VAL A 366 -24.56 -1.69 21.59
N THR A 367 -24.99 -1.17 22.74
CA THR A 367 -24.36 -1.52 24.02
C THR A 367 -25.01 -2.76 24.61
N ASN A 368 -24.21 -3.77 24.94
CA ASN A 368 -24.71 -4.94 25.66
C ASN A 368 -25.16 -4.52 27.07
N PRO A 369 -26.45 -4.67 27.44
CA PRO A 369 -26.95 -4.21 28.72
C PRO A 369 -26.35 -4.96 29.92
N ASN A 370 -25.84 -6.18 29.72
CA ASN A 370 -25.31 -7.01 30.80
C ASN A 370 -23.82 -6.80 31.04
N SER A 371 -23.05 -6.50 29.99
CA SER A 371 -21.58 -6.36 30.07
C SER A 371 -21.08 -4.93 29.89
N GLY A 372 -21.93 -4.01 29.41
CA GLY A 372 -21.54 -2.63 29.05
C GLY A 372 -20.64 -2.53 27.80
N ARG A 373 -20.34 -3.66 27.14
CA ARG A 373 -19.48 -3.70 25.94
C ARG A 373 -20.23 -3.20 24.71
N THR A 374 -19.49 -2.57 23.81
CA THR A 374 -19.99 -2.14 22.49
C THR A 374 -20.01 -3.33 21.53
N LEU A 375 -21.18 -3.60 20.94
CA LEU A 375 -21.42 -4.64 19.94
C LEU A 375 -21.70 -4.04 18.57
N LEU A 376 -21.25 -4.70 17.52
CA LEU A 376 -21.68 -4.47 16.14
C LEU A 376 -22.15 -5.78 15.51
N PHE A 377 -23.31 -5.76 14.87
CA PHE A 377 -23.86 -6.91 14.14
C PHE A 377 -23.64 -6.71 12.64
N TYR A 378 -23.16 -7.75 11.95
CA TYR A 378 -22.95 -7.69 10.51
C TYR A 378 -23.43 -8.95 9.78
N ALA A 379 -23.63 -8.81 8.47
CA ALA A 379 -23.90 -9.90 7.55
C ALA A 379 -22.93 -9.84 6.35
N SER A 380 -22.27 -10.96 6.07
CA SER A 380 -21.28 -11.11 4.98
C SER A 380 -21.91 -11.30 3.60
N LYS A 381 -23.21 -11.59 3.57
CA LYS A 381 -24.00 -11.75 2.35
C LYS A 381 -25.21 -10.81 2.44
N PRO A 382 -25.66 -10.23 1.31
CA PRO A 382 -26.96 -9.59 1.26
C PRO A 382 -28.03 -10.67 1.40
N ALA A 383 -28.35 -11.09 2.63
CA ALA A 383 -29.60 -11.79 2.91
C ALA A 383 -30.74 -10.85 2.52
N ALA A 384 -31.83 -11.40 1.95
CA ALA A 384 -32.86 -10.61 1.31
C ALA A 384 -33.31 -9.43 2.20
N VAL A 385 -33.06 -8.22 1.69
CA VAL A 385 -33.32 -6.94 2.36
C VAL A 385 -34.72 -6.96 2.98
N GLY A 386 -34.82 -6.81 4.30
CA GLY A 386 -36.13 -6.73 4.98
C GLY A 386 -36.37 -7.61 6.20
N VAL A 387 -35.35 -8.31 6.71
CA VAL A 387 -35.48 -9.17 7.90
C VAL A 387 -34.73 -8.55 9.07
N ALA A 388 -35.43 -8.26 10.17
CA ALA A 388 -34.84 -7.74 11.40
C ALA A 388 -34.44 -8.86 12.36
N LEU A 389 -33.39 -8.62 13.16
CA LEU A 389 -33.07 -9.44 14.32
C LEU A 389 -34.18 -9.34 15.37
N LYS A 390 -34.33 -10.39 16.19
CA LYS A 390 -35.29 -10.37 17.31
C LYS A 390 -34.97 -9.28 18.33
N SER A 391 -33.69 -8.95 18.49
CA SER A 391 -33.21 -7.86 19.34
C SER A 391 -33.60 -6.47 18.81
N GLY A 392 -34.01 -6.34 17.55
CA GLY A 392 -34.18 -5.06 16.86
C GLY A 392 -32.86 -4.35 16.56
N ALA A 393 -31.71 -4.99 16.81
CA ALA A 393 -30.42 -4.38 16.56
C ALA A 393 -30.18 -4.14 15.06
N PRO A 394 -29.63 -2.97 14.68
CA PRO A 394 -29.23 -2.69 13.31
C PRO A 394 -28.13 -3.66 12.87
N VAL A 395 -28.18 -4.08 11.60
CA VAL A 395 -27.19 -5.01 11.00
C VAL A 395 -26.55 -4.37 9.78
N LEU A 396 -25.21 -4.30 9.79
CA LEU A 396 -24.40 -3.81 8.68
C LEU A 396 -24.17 -4.92 7.64
N VAL A 397 -24.35 -4.61 6.36
CA VAL A 397 -23.96 -5.52 5.27
C VAL A 397 -22.54 -5.18 4.83
N LEU A 398 -21.62 -6.15 4.93
CA LEU A 398 -20.22 -5.95 4.60
C LEU A 398 -19.83 -6.79 3.36
N PRO A 399 -19.06 -6.23 2.40
CA PRO A 399 -18.55 -6.97 1.25
C PRO A 399 -17.33 -7.86 1.56
N GLY A 400 -16.86 -7.93 2.81
CA GLY A 400 -15.67 -8.69 3.22
C GLY A 400 -15.62 -9.05 4.72
N THR A 401 -14.45 -9.41 5.23
CA THR A 401 -14.26 -9.85 6.64
C THR A 401 -14.38 -8.67 7.62
N PRO A 402 -15.19 -8.76 8.68
CA PRO A 402 -15.54 -7.64 9.55
C PRO A 402 -14.34 -7.01 10.27
N GLU A 403 -13.28 -7.76 10.53
CA GLU A 403 -12.08 -7.27 11.21
C GLU A 403 -11.38 -6.17 10.41
N GLN A 404 -11.49 -6.21 9.07
CA GLN A 404 -10.93 -5.19 8.18
C GLN A 404 -11.69 -3.85 8.27
N TYR A 405 -12.97 -3.88 8.63
CA TYR A 405 -13.86 -2.72 8.54
C TYR A 405 -14.23 -2.14 9.92
N LEU A 406 -14.44 -3.02 10.91
CA LEU A 406 -15.13 -2.68 12.15
C LEU A 406 -14.26 -2.94 13.41
N GLY A 407 -13.10 -3.59 13.26
CA GLY A 407 -12.27 -4.03 14.40
C GLY A 407 -11.82 -2.92 15.34
N ALA A 408 -11.72 -1.68 14.85
CA ALA A 408 -11.34 -0.52 15.66
C ALA A 408 -12.52 0.13 16.42
N TYR A 409 -13.76 -0.29 16.15
CA TYR A 409 -14.97 0.48 16.51
C TYR A 409 -15.92 -0.24 17.50
N ALA A 410 -15.64 -1.50 17.83
CA ALA A 410 -16.45 -2.27 18.77
C ALA A 410 -15.59 -3.26 19.57
N ASP A 411 -16.05 -3.59 20.79
CA ASP A 411 -15.41 -4.60 21.64
C ASP A 411 -15.67 -6.02 21.11
N GLU A 412 -16.80 -6.21 20.42
CA GLU A 412 -17.21 -7.50 19.88
C GLU A 412 -18.01 -7.30 18.58
N ILE A 413 -17.68 -8.08 17.56
CA ILE A 413 -18.34 -8.05 16.24
C ILE A 413 -19.00 -9.41 16.01
N ILE A 414 -20.30 -9.42 15.74
CA ILE A 414 -21.12 -10.62 15.70
C ILE A 414 -21.65 -10.85 14.28
N ASP A 415 -21.31 -11.99 13.69
CA ASP A 415 -21.86 -12.43 12.41
C ASP A 415 -23.26 -13.03 12.61
N VAL A 416 -24.26 -12.44 11.94
CA VAL A 416 -25.65 -12.91 11.96
C VAL A 416 -26.12 -13.40 10.59
N SER A 417 -25.19 -13.68 9.68
CA SER A 417 -25.49 -14.12 8.30
C SER A 417 -26.36 -15.38 8.27
N GLU A 418 -26.07 -16.36 9.13
CA GLU A 418 -26.79 -17.62 9.20
C GLU A 418 -28.22 -17.44 9.75
N GLU A 419 -28.35 -16.65 10.83
CA GLU A 419 -29.66 -16.32 11.42
C GLU A 419 -30.56 -15.58 10.42
N LEU A 420 -30.01 -14.60 9.70
CA LEU A 420 -30.74 -13.87 8.66
C LEU A 420 -31.11 -14.76 7.47
N GLY A 421 -30.22 -15.69 7.11
CA GLY A 421 -30.47 -16.68 6.06
C GLY A 421 -31.69 -17.54 6.37
N TRP A 422 -31.73 -18.17 7.55
CA TRP A 422 -32.86 -19.02 7.92
C TRP A 422 -34.18 -18.23 8.03
N ARG A 423 -34.15 -17.01 8.54
CA ARG A 423 -35.36 -16.15 8.63
C ARG A 423 -35.88 -15.74 7.26
N THR A 424 -34.99 -15.48 6.32
CA THR A 424 -35.37 -15.16 4.93
C THR A 424 -36.11 -16.34 4.32
N THR A 425 -35.57 -17.55 4.48
CA THR A 425 -36.21 -18.79 4.03
C THR A 425 -37.55 -19.02 4.71
N ALA A 426 -37.64 -18.85 6.03
CA ALA A 426 -38.88 -19.01 6.78
C ALA A 426 -39.98 -18.05 6.27
N ARG A 427 -39.64 -16.78 6.02
CA ARG A 427 -40.60 -15.80 5.49
C ARG A 427 -41.05 -16.12 4.06
N ALA A 428 -40.14 -16.60 3.21
CA ALA A 428 -40.49 -17.04 1.86
C ALA A 428 -41.42 -18.25 1.91
N ASN A 429 -41.11 -19.23 2.76
CA ASN A 429 -41.94 -20.42 2.95
C ASN A 429 -43.31 -20.09 3.55
N GLU A 430 -43.38 -19.18 4.53
CA GLU A 430 -44.66 -18.70 5.07
C GLU A 430 -45.52 -18.05 3.99
N ALA A 431 -44.92 -17.23 3.11
CA ALA A 431 -45.64 -16.62 1.99
C ALA A 431 -46.13 -17.68 0.98
N VAL A 432 -45.31 -18.68 0.67
CA VAL A 432 -45.68 -19.81 -0.20
C VAL A 432 -46.80 -20.64 0.44
N TRP A 433 -46.74 -20.89 1.74
CA TRP A 433 -47.77 -21.60 2.50
C TRP A 433 -49.11 -20.85 2.46
N ARG A 434 -49.11 -19.55 2.76
CA ARG A 434 -50.33 -18.71 2.68
C ARG A 434 -50.92 -18.61 1.26
N ALA A 435 -50.13 -18.90 0.22
CA ALA A 435 -50.61 -18.93 -1.16
C ALA A 435 -51.27 -20.27 -1.56
N ARG A 436 -51.33 -21.27 -0.65
CA ARG A 436 -51.91 -22.60 -0.90
C ARG A 436 -53.23 -22.80 -0.12
N PRO A 437 -54.34 -22.16 -0.52
CA PRO A 437 -55.62 -22.39 0.12
C PRO A 437 -56.00 -23.88 -0.01
N TRP A 438 -56.51 -24.45 1.08
CA TRP A 438 -56.92 -25.85 1.15
C TRP A 438 -58.20 -25.96 1.97
N HIS A 439 -59.25 -26.47 1.34
CA HIS A 439 -60.52 -26.70 1.99
C HIS A 439 -60.51 -28.09 2.63
N LEU A 440 -60.86 -28.17 3.92
CA LEU A 440 -60.95 -29.43 4.70
C LEU A 440 -62.17 -30.28 4.37
N GLU A 441 -62.80 -30.02 3.22
CA GLU A 441 -63.78 -30.90 2.63
C GLU A 441 -63.13 -31.47 1.36
N PRO A 442 -62.95 -32.79 1.28
CA PRO A 442 -62.46 -33.40 0.06
C PRO A 442 -63.37 -32.94 -1.08
N ASP A 443 -62.77 -32.29 -2.10
CA ASP A 443 -63.52 -31.69 -3.19
C ASP A 443 -64.54 -32.71 -3.71
N ARG A 444 -65.84 -32.37 -3.68
CA ARG A 444 -66.92 -33.29 -4.12
C ARG A 444 -66.72 -33.74 -5.58
N ALA A 445 -65.82 -33.09 -6.32
CA ALA A 445 -65.34 -33.48 -7.65
C ALA A 445 -64.50 -34.77 -7.66
N VAL A 446 -63.82 -35.11 -6.56
CA VAL A 446 -63.21 -36.42 -6.33
C VAL A 446 -64.31 -37.30 -5.74
N SER A 447 -64.98 -38.07 -6.58
CA SER A 447 -66.02 -39.02 -6.15
C SER A 447 -65.42 -40.07 -5.21
N PHE A 448 -65.40 -39.80 -3.90
CA PHE A 448 -65.08 -40.79 -2.87
C PHE A 448 -66.13 -41.89 -2.91
N ALA A 449 -65.71 -43.14 -2.85
CA ALA A 449 -66.64 -44.24 -2.65
C ALA A 449 -67.20 -44.18 -1.21
N LEU A 450 -66.34 -43.86 -0.25
CA LEU A 450 -66.63 -43.75 1.17
C LEU A 450 -65.75 -42.66 1.81
N HIS A 451 -66.31 -41.91 2.76
CA HIS A 451 -65.65 -40.83 3.50
C HIS A 451 -66.12 -40.81 4.95
N LYS A 452 -65.19 -40.51 5.87
CA LYS A 452 -65.48 -40.24 7.28
C LYS A 452 -64.72 -39.00 7.74
N SER A 453 -65.33 -38.28 8.66
CA SER A 453 -64.70 -37.15 9.35
C SER A 453 -64.91 -37.25 10.84
N ALA A 454 -63.89 -36.88 11.61
CA ALA A 454 -63.95 -36.78 13.06
C ALA A 454 -63.31 -35.47 13.53
N ARG A 455 -63.46 -35.19 14.83
CA ARG A 455 -62.69 -34.15 15.50
C ARG A 455 -61.91 -34.76 16.65
N PHE A 456 -60.66 -34.38 16.78
CA PHE A 456 -59.81 -34.69 17.90
C PHE A 456 -59.27 -33.38 18.48
N GLU A 457 -59.76 -32.99 19.66
CA GLU A 457 -59.52 -31.66 20.23
C GLU A 457 -59.80 -30.55 19.19
N ASP A 458 -58.80 -29.72 18.88
CA ASP A 458 -58.88 -28.62 17.91
C ASP A 458 -58.53 -29.05 16.47
N TYR A 459 -58.29 -30.35 16.23
CA TYR A 459 -58.01 -30.90 14.91
C TYR A 459 -59.27 -31.49 14.27
N ALA A 460 -59.57 -31.06 13.05
CA ALA A 460 -60.47 -31.70 12.12
C ALA A 460 -59.72 -32.80 11.37
N ILE A 461 -60.25 -34.02 11.40
CA ILE A 461 -59.68 -35.17 10.73
C ILE A 461 -60.66 -35.64 9.67
N SER A 462 -60.18 -35.87 8.46
CA SER A 462 -60.97 -36.33 7.33
C SER A 462 -60.23 -37.48 6.66
N VAL A 463 -60.91 -38.61 6.46
CA VAL A 463 -60.35 -39.80 5.81
C VAL A 463 -61.30 -40.26 4.71
N GLY A 464 -60.74 -40.64 3.56
CA GLY A 464 -61.53 -41.03 2.41
C GLY A 464 -60.85 -42.09 1.56
N ILE A 465 -61.67 -42.91 0.90
CA ILE A 465 -61.22 -43.89 -0.10
C ILE A 465 -61.68 -43.41 -1.47
N GLY A 466 -60.72 -42.94 -2.27
CA GLY A 466 -60.87 -42.52 -3.65
C GLY A 466 -60.74 -43.68 -4.64
N ARG A 467 -60.52 -43.35 -5.92
CA ARG A 467 -60.35 -44.38 -6.97
C ARG A 467 -59.00 -45.10 -6.80
N PRO A 468 -58.91 -46.41 -7.12
CA PRO A 468 -57.65 -47.18 -7.03
C PRO A 468 -56.47 -46.63 -7.85
N GLN A 469 -56.71 -45.71 -8.77
CA GLN A 469 -55.70 -45.06 -9.61
C GLN A 469 -55.15 -43.77 -8.98
N MET A 470 -55.75 -43.28 -7.89
CA MET A 470 -55.30 -42.08 -7.19
C MET A 470 -54.14 -42.41 -6.26
N ALA A 471 -53.22 -41.46 -6.10
CA ALA A 471 -52.17 -41.57 -5.10
C ALA A 471 -52.77 -41.48 -3.69
N CYS A 472 -52.22 -42.24 -2.76
CA CYS A 472 -52.57 -42.09 -1.36
C CYS A 472 -51.87 -40.84 -0.81
N THR A 473 -52.58 -39.99 -0.09
CA THR A 473 -52.01 -38.71 0.38
C THR A 473 -52.36 -38.42 1.82
N LEU A 474 -51.37 -37.93 2.57
CA LEU A 474 -51.53 -37.35 3.90
C LEU A 474 -51.32 -35.83 3.80
N SER A 475 -52.35 -35.06 4.09
CA SER A 475 -52.34 -33.60 4.03
C SER A 475 -52.47 -33.00 5.43
N TYR A 476 -51.57 -32.08 5.77
CA TYR A 476 -51.63 -31.27 6.98
C TYR A 476 -52.09 -29.86 6.62
N VAL A 477 -53.17 -29.39 7.25
CA VAL A 477 -53.83 -28.12 6.89
C VAL A 477 -53.82 -27.18 8.10
N LYS A 478 -53.16 -26.04 7.97
CA LYS A 478 -53.15 -25.00 9.02
C LYS A 478 -53.96 -23.80 8.55
N GLN A 479 -54.95 -23.37 9.34
CA GLN A 479 -55.75 -22.17 9.05
C GLN A 479 -56.31 -22.12 7.62
N GLY A 480 -56.77 -23.26 7.09
CA GLY A 480 -57.31 -23.38 5.73
C GLY A 480 -56.26 -23.31 4.62
N HIS A 481 -54.98 -23.54 4.92
CA HIS A 481 -53.89 -23.59 3.95
C HIS A 481 -53.08 -24.87 4.09
N LEU A 482 -52.69 -25.47 2.97
CA LEU A 482 -51.91 -26.71 2.95
C LEU A 482 -50.47 -26.45 3.44
N LEU A 483 -50.15 -26.97 4.62
CA LEU A 483 -48.83 -26.90 5.22
C LEU A 483 -47.88 -27.92 4.60
N GLU A 484 -48.30 -29.20 4.56
CA GLU A 484 -47.53 -30.30 3.98
C GLU A 484 -48.47 -31.32 3.35
N GLN A 485 -48.08 -31.90 2.21
CA GLN A 485 -48.76 -33.07 1.63
C GLN A 485 -47.72 -34.15 1.31
N ARG A 486 -47.91 -35.34 1.86
CA ARG A 486 -47.08 -36.52 1.61
C ARG A 486 -47.84 -37.51 0.75
N VAL A 487 -47.16 -38.09 -0.24
CA VAL A 487 -47.67 -39.25 -0.97
C VAL A 487 -47.27 -40.50 -0.20
N LEU A 488 -48.25 -41.34 0.10
CA LEU A 488 -48.07 -42.59 0.85
C LEU A 488 -47.93 -43.76 -0.12
N SER A 489 -46.92 -44.60 0.08
CA SER A 489 -46.70 -45.81 -0.71
C SER A 489 -47.47 -46.99 -0.12
N VAL A 490 -48.78 -47.04 -0.35
CA VAL A 490 -49.66 -48.09 0.19
C VAL A 490 -49.95 -49.17 -0.88
N GLY A 491 -48.91 -49.88 -1.33
CA GLY A 491 -49.04 -51.09 -2.16
C GLY A 491 -50.07 -51.02 -3.31
N GLN A 492 -50.98 -52.00 -3.40
CA GLN A 492 -52.07 -52.04 -4.41
C GLN A 492 -53.28 -51.16 -4.06
N PHE A 493 -53.28 -50.52 -2.88
CA PHE A 493 -54.36 -49.68 -2.39
C PHE A 493 -54.14 -48.25 -2.83
N GLY A 494 -54.63 -47.89 -4.02
CA GLY A 494 -54.66 -46.50 -4.45
C GLY A 494 -55.88 -45.75 -3.90
N GLY A 495 -55.69 -44.45 -3.64
CA GLY A 495 -56.77 -43.50 -3.36
C GLY A 495 -57.07 -43.22 -1.89
N LEU A 496 -56.24 -43.67 -0.95
CA LEU A 496 -56.41 -43.30 0.47
C LEU A 496 -56.04 -41.83 0.69
N ILE A 497 -56.98 -41.04 1.18
CA ILE A 497 -56.76 -39.62 1.45
C ILE A 497 -56.96 -39.41 2.95
N LEU A 498 -55.94 -38.91 3.63
CA LEU A 498 -55.94 -38.54 5.04
C LEU A 498 -55.66 -37.05 5.15
N GLU A 499 -56.52 -36.31 5.85
CA GLU A 499 -56.34 -34.88 6.08
C GLU A 499 -56.46 -34.59 7.57
N ILE A 500 -55.48 -33.87 8.10
CA ILE A 500 -55.46 -33.39 9.48
C ILE A 500 -55.35 -31.87 9.44
N GLY A 501 -56.44 -31.19 9.81
CA GLY A 501 -56.55 -29.74 9.79
C GLY A 501 -56.74 -29.14 11.16
N GLY A 502 -56.08 -28.02 11.47
CA GLY A 502 -56.24 -27.34 12.76
C GLY A 502 -55.19 -26.26 13.01
N ASP A 503 -54.98 -25.88 14.27
CA ASP A 503 -53.89 -24.99 14.66
C ASP A 503 -52.59 -25.78 14.87
N LEU A 504 -52.04 -26.29 13.77
CA LEU A 504 -50.79 -27.05 13.78
C LEU A 504 -49.61 -26.14 14.16
N GLU A 505 -48.77 -26.60 15.08
CA GLU A 505 -47.42 -26.04 15.25
C GLU A 505 -46.59 -26.39 14.02
N GLU A 506 -45.84 -25.43 13.50
CA GLU A 506 -45.01 -25.52 12.30
C GLU A 506 -43.53 -25.63 12.68
N THR A 507 -42.72 -26.17 11.77
CA THR A 507 -41.26 -26.05 11.85
C THR A 507 -40.83 -24.58 11.74
N TYR A 508 -39.61 -24.27 12.17
CA TYR A 508 -39.04 -22.92 12.02
C TYR A 508 -39.01 -22.42 10.56
N LEU A 509 -39.04 -23.34 9.59
CA LEU A 509 -39.03 -23.05 8.16
C LEU A 509 -40.43 -23.00 7.54
N PHE A 510 -41.53 -23.19 8.28
CA PHE A 510 -42.89 -23.20 7.72
C PHE A 510 -43.11 -24.25 6.59
N ASP A 511 -42.36 -25.36 6.61
CA ASP A 511 -42.39 -26.39 5.56
C ASP A 511 -43.02 -27.72 5.98
N ALA A 512 -43.24 -27.92 7.28
CA ALA A 512 -43.86 -29.11 7.84
C ALA A 512 -44.51 -28.79 9.21
N PRO A 513 -45.45 -29.61 9.71
CA PRO A 513 -45.89 -29.51 11.09
C PRO A 513 -44.77 -30.01 12.03
N ARG A 514 -44.60 -29.30 13.14
CA ARG A 514 -43.76 -29.70 14.25
C ARG A 514 -44.37 -30.90 14.94
N ARG A 515 -43.56 -31.91 15.22
CA ARG A 515 -44.00 -33.09 15.97
C ARG A 515 -44.24 -32.72 17.42
N THR A 516 -45.50 -32.71 17.80
CA THR A 516 -45.97 -32.54 19.17
C THR A 516 -46.75 -33.78 19.57
N ASN A 517 -46.83 -34.08 20.87
CA ASN A 517 -47.63 -35.19 21.36
C ASN A 517 -49.10 -35.09 20.91
N ARG A 518 -49.61 -33.85 20.75
CA ARG A 518 -50.96 -33.60 20.24
C ARG A 518 -51.14 -34.03 18.79
N LEU A 519 -50.18 -33.70 17.93
CA LEU A 519 -50.21 -34.13 16.53
C LEU A 519 -50.12 -35.65 16.40
N GLU A 520 -49.31 -36.30 17.24
CA GLU A 520 -49.21 -37.76 17.28
C GLU A 520 -50.54 -38.42 17.68
N GLN A 521 -51.25 -37.86 18.67
CA GLN A 521 -52.58 -38.35 19.07
C GLN A 521 -53.65 -38.09 18.00
N ALA A 522 -53.63 -36.93 17.35
CA ALA A 522 -54.50 -36.65 16.21
C ALA A 522 -54.25 -37.62 15.05
N SER A 523 -52.97 -37.98 14.83
CA SER A 523 -52.58 -38.98 13.83
C SER A 523 -53.13 -40.37 14.18
N VAL A 524 -53.07 -40.78 15.45
CA VAL A 524 -53.71 -42.02 15.95
C VAL A 524 -55.22 -42.00 15.71
N ALA A 525 -55.90 -40.92 16.07
CA ALA A 525 -57.34 -40.79 15.82
C ALA A 525 -57.71 -40.86 14.32
N ALA A 526 -56.83 -40.35 13.44
CA ALA A 526 -57.01 -40.47 12.00
C ALA A 526 -56.84 -41.89 11.49
N ILE A 527 -55.93 -42.67 12.09
CA ILE A 527 -55.76 -44.09 11.80
C ILE A 527 -56.99 -44.87 12.24
N ASP A 528 -57.50 -44.63 13.46
CA ASP A 528 -58.70 -45.31 13.96
C ASP A 528 -59.90 -45.04 13.04
N LEU A 529 -60.10 -43.78 12.64
CA LEU A 529 -61.15 -43.40 11.71
C LEU A 529 -60.99 -44.07 10.33
N LEU A 530 -59.75 -44.25 9.88
CA LEU A 530 -59.46 -44.94 8.63
C LEU A 530 -59.74 -46.44 8.72
N ILE A 531 -59.41 -47.09 9.84
CA ILE A 531 -59.73 -48.50 10.07
C ILE A 531 -61.25 -48.68 10.04
N GLU A 532 -62.01 -47.84 10.75
CA GLU A 532 -63.46 -47.93 10.72
C GLU A 532 -64.03 -47.75 9.30
N LEU A 533 -63.44 -46.86 8.49
CA LEU A 533 -63.85 -46.65 7.10
C LEU A 533 -63.57 -47.89 6.24
N ILE A 534 -62.43 -48.55 6.47
CA ILE A 534 -62.05 -49.79 5.78
C ILE A 534 -62.98 -50.93 6.20
N GLU A 535 -63.25 -51.12 7.48
CA GLU A 535 -64.18 -52.14 7.98
C GLU A 535 -65.59 -51.97 7.39
N GLU A 536 -66.09 -50.73 7.36
CA GLU A 536 -67.37 -50.41 6.71
C GLU A 536 -67.33 -50.75 5.21
N SER A 537 -66.24 -50.41 4.52
CA SER A 537 -66.08 -50.73 3.09
C SER A 537 -66.04 -52.23 2.80
N LEU A 538 -65.38 -53.00 3.67
CA LEU A 538 -65.29 -54.46 3.56
C LEU A 538 -66.63 -55.12 3.84
N SER A 539 -67.42 -54.58 4.77
CA SER A 539 -68.77 -55.08 5.08
C SER A 539 -69.75 -54.94 3.91
N LEU A 540 -69.52 -53.99 2.99
CA LEU A 540 -70.32 -53.79 1.77
C LEU A 540 -69.94 -54.75 0.63
N LEU A 541 -68.79 -55.41 0.71
CA LEU A 541 -68.32 -56.39 -0.27
C LEU A 541 -68.79 -57.79 0.17
N ASP A 542 -69.99 -58.19 -0.27
CA ASP A 542 -70.66 -59.46 0.08
C ASP A 542 -69.97 -60.68 -0.57
N ALA A 543 -68.72 -60.97 -0.16
CA ALA A 543 -67.88 -62.04 -0.69
C ALA A 543 -67.29 -62.88 0.47
N GLY A 544 -68.02 -63.93 0.86
CA GLY A 544 -67.59 -64.88 1.88
C GLY A 544 -66.19 -65.46 1.61
N TRP A 545 -65.40 -65.57 2.68
CA TRP A 545 -64.09 -66.23 2.81
C TRP A 545 -62.85 -65.54 2.19
N GLN A 546 -62.97 -64.51 1.35
CA GLN A 546 -61.81 -63.72 0.89
C GLN A 546 -61.47 -62.51 1.78
N LEU A 547 -62.39 -62.10 2.67
CA LEU A 547 -62.20 -60.94 3.56
C LEU A 547 -60.99 -61.08 4.49
N SER A 548 -60.81 -62.21 5.16
CA SER A 548 -59.78 -62.37 6.21
C SER A 548 -58.34 -62.27 5.68
N TYR A 549 -58.11 -62.69 4.42
CA TYR A 549 -56.81 -62.59 3.76
C TYR A 549 -56.54 -61.18 3.24
N LEU A 550 -57.58 -60.54 2.67
CA LEU A 550 -57.51 -59.14 2.26
C LEU A 550 -57.31 -58.24 3.48
N GLU A 551 -58.03 -58.44 4.57
CA GLU A 551 -57.85 -57.73 5.85
C GLU A 551 -56.40 -57.80 6.34
N ALA A 552 -55.81 -58.99 6.45
CA ALA A 552 -54.43 -59.14 6.94
C ALA A 552 -53.39 -58.46 6.03
N LEU A 553 -53.58 -58.50 4.70
CA LEU A 553 -52.69 -57.87 3.74
C LEU A 553 -52.85 -56.33 3.72
N VAL A 554 -54.11 -55.86 3.69
CA VAL A 554 -54.49 -54.43 3.77
C VAL A 554 -53.86 -53.81 5.00
N TYR A 555 -54.05 -54.45 6.16
CA TYR A 555 -53.62 -53.91 7.44
C TYR A 555 -52.09 -53.92 7.60
N GLY A 556 -51.39 -54.93 7.07
CA GLY A 556 -49.92 -54.98 7.11
C GLY A 556 -49.23 -53.90 6.26
N GLU A 557 -49.66 -53.75 4.99
CA GLU A 557 -49.10 -52.72 4.10
C GLU A 557 -49.47 -51.30 4.56
N LEU A 558 -50.71 -51.12 5.04
CA LEU A 558 -51.18 -49.85 5.59
C LEU A 558 -50.40 -49.46 6.85
N LYS A 559 -50.13 -50.40 7.75
CA LYS A 559 -49.32 -50.18 8.96
C LYS A 559 -47.92 -49.67 8.61
N ALA A 560 -47.24 -50.33 7.68
CA ALA A 560 -45.90 -49.93 7.25
C ALA A 560 -45.89 -48.50 6.66
N ALA A 561 -46.84 -48.21 5.77
CA ALA A 561 -46.95 -46.90 5.13
C ALA A 561 -47.28 -45.79 6.13
N LEU A 562 -48.11 -46.04 7.16
CA LEU A 562 -48.45 -45.04 8.17
C LEU A 562 -47.31 -44.81 9.18
N ILE A 563 -46.53 -45.85 9.53
CA ILE A 563 -45.29 -45.68 10.32
C ILE A 563 -44.33 -44.74 9.59
N GLU A 564 -44.15 -44.95 8.29
CA GLU A 564 -43.30 -44.10 7.45
C GLU A 564 -43.88 -42.68 7.33
N ALA A 565 -45.18 -42.56 7.08
CA ALA A 565 -45.89 -41.29 6.89
C ALA A 565 -45.77 -40.35 8.11
N PHE A 566 -46.02 -40.90 9.30
CA PHE A 566 -45.88 -40.18 10.57
C PHE A 566 -44.45 -40.23 11.12
N ALA A 567 -43.57 -40.97 10.42
CA ALA A 567 -42.17 -41.20 10.74
C ALA A 567 -41.97 -41.60 12.21
N TRP A 568 -42.81 -42.53 12.66
CA TRP A 568 -42.75 -43.15 13.97
C TRP A 568 -41.58 -44.14 14.05
N SER A 569 -40.89 -44.18 15.18
CA SER A 569 -39.83 -45.17 15.41
C SER A 569 -40.38 -46.57 15.67
N ALA A 570 -41.64 -46.68 16.10
CA ALA A 570 -42.39 -47.90 16.31
C ALA A 570 -43.91 -47.61 16.33
N TRP A 571 -44.74 -48.63 16.12
CA TRP A 571 -46.19 -48.51 16.22
C TRP A 571 -46.60 -48.09 17.66
N PRO A 572 -47.38 -47.00 17.85
CA PRO A 572 -47.76 -46.52 19.17
C PRO A 572 -48.50 -47.56 20.02
N LYS A 573 -48.22 -47.59 21.33
CA LYS A 573 -48.93 -48.45 22.30
C LYS A 573 -50.33 -47.88 22.55
N GLY A 574 -51.37 -48.61 22.15
CA GLY A 574 -52.77 -48.22 22.34
C GLY A 574 -53.66 -48.29 21.09
N LEU A 575 -53.08 -48.58 19.92
CA LEU A 575 -53.81 -48.77 18.65
C LEU A 575 -54.53 -50.14 18.59
N PRO A 576 -55.58 -50.30 17.76
CA PRO A 576 -56.43 -51.50 17.69
C PRO A 576 -55.67 -52.82 17.49
N GLU A 577 -56.06 -53.87 18.22
CA GLU A 577 -55.44 -55.21 18.15
C GLU A 577 -55.56 -55.86 16.75
N CYS A 578 -56.56 -55.47 15.95
CA CYS A 578 -56.75 -55.98 14.59
C CYS A 578 -55.55 -55.71 13.66
N LEU A 579 -54.76 -54.65 13.92
CA LEU A 579 -53.52 -54.33 13.19
C LEU A 579 -52.26 -55.02 13.76
N ASN A 580 -52.38 -55.76 14.86
CA ASN A 580 -51.27 -56.50 15.48
C ASN A 580 -51.29 -58.00 15.16
N GLY A 581 -52.41 -58.54 14.67
CA GLY A 581 -52.61 -59.98 14.44
C GLY A 581 -52.06 -60.55 13.11
N SER A 582 -51.43 -59.75 12.24
CA SER A 582 -51.06 -60.19 10.88
C SER A 582 -49.82 -61.10 10.82
N ASP A 583 -48.92 -61.05 11.79
CA ASP A 583 -47.64 -61.78 11.70
C ASP A 583 -47.80 -63.30 11.87
N GLU A 584 -48.82 -63.76 12.61
CA GLU A 584 -49.15 -65.19 12.74
C GLU A 584 -50.08 -65.69 11.61
N LEU A 585 -51.06 -64.89 11.17
CA LEU A 585 -52.03 -65.30 10.14
C LEU A 585 -51.43 -65.50 8.74
N VAL A 586 -50.44 -64.67 8.36
CA VAL A 586 -49.75 -64.79 7.06
C VAL A 586 -48.95 -66.11 6.99
N GLY A 587 -48.45 -66.59 8.13
CA GLY A 587 -47.72 -67.86 8.23
C GLY A 587 -48.61 -69.10 8.04
N ASP A 588 -49.84 -69.08 8.55
CA ASP A 588 -50.75 -70.22 8.51
C ASP A 588 -51.54 -70.31 7.19
N VAL A 589 -51.88 -69.18 6.56
CA VAL A 589 -52.54 -69.19 5.23
C VAL A 589 -51.58 -69.67 4.13
N GLY A 590 -50.28 -69.37 4.25
CA GLY A 590 -49.23 -69.91 3.37
C GLY A 590 -49.09 -71.43 3.44
N ARG A 591 -49.37 -72.05 4.59
CA ARG A 591 -49.39 -73.52 4.75
C ARG A 591 -50.64 -74.15 4.14
N LEU A 592 -51.81 -73.54 4.31
CA LEU A 592 -53.08 -74.11 3.82
C LEU A 592 -53.15 -74.19 2.28
N HIS A 593 -52.45 -73.28 1.57
CA HIS A 593 -52.41 -73.26 0.11
C HIS A 593 -51.48 -74.34 -0.48
N ILE A 594 -50.42 -74.73 0.23
CA ILE A 594 -49.48 -75.77 -0.21
C ILE A 594 -50.12 -77.17 -0.14
N GLU A 595 -50.96 -77.44 0.87
CA GLU A 595 -51.62 -78.74 1.01
C GLU A 595 -52.78 -78.94 0.01
N LYS A 596 -53.53 -77.88 -0.35
CA LYS A 596 -54.66 -78.00 -1.30
C LYS A 596 -54.24 -77.96 -2.77
N LEU A 597 -53.15 -77.27 -3.13
CA LEU A 597 -52.60 -77.33 -4.50
C LEU A 597 -52.04 -78.72 -4.85
N GLY A 598 -51.71 -79.55 -3.86
CA GLY A 598 -51.31 -80.95 -4.07
C GLY A 598 -52.46 -81.91 -4.41
N GLN A 599 -53.72 -81.54 -4.17
CA GLN A 599 -54.87 -82.45 -4.30
C GLN A 599 -55.71 -82.25 -5.57
N ILE A 600 -55.55 -81.13 -6.29
CA ILE A 600 -56.21 -80.90 -7.58
C ILE A 600 -55.26 -81.35 -8.69
N GLY A 601 -55.41 -82.59 -9.12
CA GLY A 601 -54.51 -83.28 -10.03
C GLY A 601 -54.42 -82.70 -11.45
N GLY A 602 -53.30 -83.06 -12.10
CA GLY A 602 -53.09 -82.94 -13.54
C GLY A 602 -51.62 -82.77 -13.85
N ALA A 603 -50.92 -83.84 -14.23
CA ALA A 603 -49.51 -83.84 -14.57
C ALA A 603 -49.22 -82.94 -15.79
N GLN A 604 -49.00 -81.64 -15.58
CA GLN A 604 -48.32 -80.78 -16.54
C GLN A 604 -46.82 -80.84 -16.27
N LEU A 605 -46.08 -81.38 -17.24
CA LEU A 605 -44.63 -81.33 -17.26
C LEU A 605 -44.21 -79.97 -17.79
N PHE A 606 -43.39 -79.25 -17.02
CA PHE A 606 -42.81 -77.96 -17.43
C PHE A 606 -41.44 -78.20 -18.04
N GLU A 607 -41.18 -77.54 -19.16
CA GLU A 607 -39.96 -77.73 -19.94
C GLU A 607 -39.06 -76.49 -19.80
N ASP A 608 -37.80 -76.67 -19.42
CA ASP A 608 -36.87 -75.54 -19.27
C ASP A 608 -36.33 -75.05 -20.62
N LEU A 609 -35.53 -73.97 -20.59
CA LEU A 609 -34.90 -73.35 -21.78
C LEU A 609 -33.93 -74.29 -22.52
N HIS A 610 -33.72 -75.52 -22.05
CA HIS A 610 -32.91 -76.55 -22.68
C HIS A 610 -33.71 -77.82 -23.03
N GLY A 611 -35.04 -77.77 -22.96
CA GLY A 611 -35.92 -78.87 -23.39
C GLY A 611 -36.09 -79.98 -22.34
N ARG A 612 -35.74 -79.77 -21.08
CA ARG A 612 -35.86 -80.80 -20.05
C ARG A 612 -37.18 -80.67 -19.29
N ARG A 613 -37.92 -81.78 -19.19
CA ARG A 613 -39.25 -81.83 -18.57
C ARG A 613 -39.16 -82.13 -17.08
N TYR A 614 -39.79 -81.29 -16.26
CA TYR A 614 -39.89 -81.40 -14.81
C TYR A 614 -41.34 -81.58 -14.38
N SER A 615 -41.57 -82.44 -13.39
CA SER A 615 -42.84 -82.44 -12.66
C SER A 615 -42.81 -81.34 -11.60
N LEU A 616 -43.97 -80.75 -11.29
CA LEU A 616 -44.11 -79.74 -10.22
C LEU A 616 -43.48 -80.20 -8.89
N GLN A 617 -43.58 -81.49 -8.55
CA GLN A 617 -42.94 -82.07 -7.36
C GLN A 617 -41.40 -82.01 -7.38
N SER A 618 -40.76 -82.10 -8.55
CA SER A 618 -39.30 -82.06 -8.68
C SER A 618 -38.69 -80.65 -8.56
N LEU A 619 -39.47 -79.60 -8.86
CA LEU A 619 -39.08 -78.19 -8.68
C LEU A 619 -39.07 -77.78 -7.19
N PHE A 620 -39.95 -78.36 -6.39
CA PHE A 620 -40.04 -78.05 -4.95
C PHE A 620 -39.09 -78.90 -4.08
N ALA A 621 -38.67 -80.08 -4.54
CA ALA A 621 -37.76 -80.96 -3.78
C ALA A 621 -36.29 -80.46 -3.69
N LYS A 622 -35.93 -79.35 -4.34
CA LYS A 622 -34.57 -78.77 -4.31
C LYS A 622 -34.42 -77.46 -3.52
N ARG A 623 -35.37 -77.09 -2.67
CA ARG A 623 -35.22 -75.94 -1.76
C ARG A 623 -34.87 -76.39 -0.34
N HIS A 624 -33.62 -76.19 0.04
CA HIS A 624 -33.24 -76.07 1.45
C HIS A 624 -33.82 -74.76 2.04
N PRO A 625 -34.28 -74.76 3.30
CA PRO A 625 -34.83 -73.58 3.95
C PRO A 625 -33.68 -72.74 4.51
N LYS A 626 -33.22 -71.72 3.77
CA LYS A 626 -32.43 -70.56 4.24
C LYS A 626 -32.01 -69.73 3.02
N SER A 627 -32.90 -68.88 2.54
CA SER A 627 -32.57 -67.72 1.68
C SER A 627 -33.84 -66.91 1.43
N ILE A 628 -34.34 -66.28 2.50
CA ILE A 628 -35.08 -65.02 2.35
C ILE A 628 -33.98 -63.96 2.26
N VAL A 629 -33.62 -63.59 1.03
CA VAL A 629 -32.85 -62.37 0.81
C VAL A 629 -33.88 -61.26 0.68
N TYR A 630 -34.02 -60.51 1.76
CA TYR A 630 -34.48 -59.12 1.75
C TYR A 630 -33.86 -58.41 0.55
N LEU A 631 -34.64 -57.66 -0.23
CA LEU A 631 -34.12 -56.56 -1.01
C LEU A 631 -34.19 -55.31 -0.10
N PRO A 632 -33.08 -54.85 0.50
CA PRO A 632 -33.05 -53.53 1.05
C PRO A 632 -32.97 -52.54 -0.12
N ALA A 633 -33.74 -51.47 -0.02
CA ALA A 633 -33.35 -50.20 -0.61
C ALA A 633 -31.94 -49.84 -0.08
N GLU A 634 -31.14 -49.19 -0.91
CA GLU A 634 -29.77 -48.71 -0.65
C GLU A 634 -28.64 -49.70 -0.96
N ASN A 635 -28.04 -49.57 -2.15
CA ASN A 635 -26.63 -49.15 -2.20
C ASN A 635 -26.18 -48.72 -3.60
N THR A 636 -26.11 -47.42 -3.74
CA THR A 636 -25.54 -46.60 -4.80
C THR A 636 -24.00 -46.59 -4.77
N ALA A 637 -23.33 -47.69 -4.39
CA ALA A 637 -21.89 -47.67 -4.11
C ALA A 637 -21.16 -48.97 -4.49
N ALA A 638 -21.11 -49.32 -5.77
CA ALA A 638 -20.18 -50.33 -6.29
C ALA A 638 -19.88 -50.19 -7.80
N VAL A 639 -19.59 -48.97 -8.29
CA VAL A 639 -19.12 -48.72 -9.68
C VAL A 639 -17.61 -48.39 -9.74
N ALA A 640 -16.88 -48.51 -8.64
CA ALA A 640 -15.43 -48.37 -8.65
C ALA A 640 -14.75 -49.74 -8.56
N ARG A 641 -14.29 -50.22 -9.73
CA ARG A 641 -13.28 -51.29 -9.99
C ARG A 641 -13.83 -52.43 -10.84
N TYR A 642 -13.84 -52.24 -12.16
CA TYR A 642 -13.32 -53.21 -13.13
C TYR A 642 -13.14 -52.46 -14.46
N ARG A 643 -11.90 -52.00 -14.68
CA ARG A 643 -11.44 -51.39 -15.93
C ARG A 643 -10.31 -52.28 -16.42
N HIS A 644 -10.64 -53.23 -17.29
CA HIS A 644 -9.80 -53.82 -18.33
C HIS A 644 -10.49 -55.09 -18.83
N ASP A 645 -11.23 -54.99 -19.93
CA ASP A 645 -10.91 -55.75 -21.14
C ASP A 645 -11.76 -55.22 -22.31
N GLU A 646 -11.10 -54.47 -23.19
CA GLU A 646 -11.61 -54.12 -24.51
C GLU A 646 -11.49 -55.35 -25.41
N ARG A 647 -12.51 -56.22 -25.42
CA ARG A 647 -12.81 -57.19 -26.49
C ARG A 647 -13.98 -58.07 -26.06
N LEU A 648 -15.21 -57.61 -26.33
CA LEU A 648 -16.46 -58.36 -26.51
C LEU A 648 -17.62 -57.35 -26.42
N ALA A 649 -17.81 -56.58 -27.48
CA ALA A 649 -18.94 -55.66 -27.63
C ALA A 649 -19.67 -55.92 -28.96
N ASP A 650 -19.85 -57.20 -29.29
CA ASP A 650 -20.85 -57.68 -30.24
C ASP A 650 -21.47 -58.92 -29.62
N GLU A 651 -22.81 -59.01 -29.64
CA GLU A 651 -23.66 -60.03 -29.01
C GLU A 651 -24.10 -59.76 -27.55
N THR A 652 -24.98 -58.77 -27.40
CA THR A 652 -26.06 -58.87 -26.40
C THR A 652 -27.34 -58.30 -27.02
N VAL A 653 -27.90 -59.06 -27.97
CA VAL A 653 -29.25 -58.84 -28.47
C VAL A 653 -30.22 -59.20 -27.35
N LEU A 654 -30.74 -58.17 -26.68
CA LEU A 654 -31.92 -58.24 -25.83
C LEU A 654 -33.08 -58.83 -26.63
N LEU A 655 -33.41 -60.09 -26.32
CA LEU A 655 -34.69 -60.70 -26.66
C LEU A 655 -35.78 -60.08 -25.78
N THR A 656 -36.61 -59.20 -26.36
CA THR A 656 -38.08 -59.02 -26.12
C THR A 656 -38.59 -57.90 -27.05
N PRO A 657 -39.85 -57.91 -27.60
CA PRO A 657 -41.10 -58.01 -26.84
C PRO A 657 -42.29 -58.66 -27.62
N ALA A 658 -42.10 -59.72 -28.39
CA ALA A 658 -43.20 -60.30 -29.17
C ALA A 658 -44.22 -61.12 -28.35
N ARG A 659 -43.86 -61.57 -27.13
CA ARG A 659 -44.73 -62.40 -26.27
C ARG A 659 -45.62 -61.58 -25.32
N GLU A 660 -45.18 -60.42 -24.86
CA GLU A 660 -45.96 -59.56 -23.95
C GLU A 660 -47.09 -58.82 -24.67
N LEU A 661 -46.89 -58.44 -25.94
CA LEU A 661 -47.94 -57.84 -26.77
C LEU A 661 -49.11 -58.80 -27.05
N LYS A 662 -48.88 -60.12 -27.02
CA LYS A 662 -49.95 -61.13 -27.17
C LYS A 662 -50.83 -61.23 -25.92
N LEU A 663 -50.27 -61.02 -24.73
CA LEU A 663 -51.00 -61.03 -23.46
C LEU A 663 -51.81 -59.75 -23.27
N ILE A 664 -51.24 -58.58 -23.61
CA ILE A 664 -51.94 -57.29 -23.52
C ILE A 664 -53.14 -57.24 -24.49
N ARG A 665 -53.00 -57.83 -25.70
CA ARG A 665 -54.07 -57.90 -26.69
C ARG A 665 -55.24 -58.82 -26.28
N VAL A 666 -54.96 -59.84 -25.47
CA VAL A 666 -55.98 -60.76 -24.94
C VAL A 666 -56.77 -60.12 -23.78
N PHE A 667 -56.14 -59.27 -22.97
CA PHE A 667 -56.77 -58.70 -21.77
C PHE A 667 -57.33 -57.27 -21.93
N PHE A 668 -56.80 -56.43 -22.83
CA PHE A 668 -57.10 -54.99 -22.86
C PHE A 668 -57.50 -54.42 -24.24
N GLY A 669 -57.64 -55.28 -25.27
CA GLY A 669 -58.08 -54.88 -26.62
C GLY A 669 -57.03 -54.09 -27.43
N ASP A 670 -57.33 -53.82 -28.71
CA ASP A 670 -56.36 -53.24 -29.67
C ASP A 670 -55.89 -51.81 -29.29
N GLN A 671 -56.65 -51.06 -28.48
CA GLN A 671 -56.27 -49.70 -28.02
C GLN A 671 -55.08 -49.70 -27.05
N ALA A 672 -54.90 -50.75 -26.24
CA ALA A 672 -53.76 -50.87 -25.33
C ALA A 672 -52.42 -51.12 -26.06
N VAL A 673 -52.50 -51.73 -27.26
CA VAL A 673 -51.32 -51.97 -28.12
C VAL A 673 -50.81 -50.67 -28.75
N GLU A 674 -51.73 -49.77 -29.15
CA GLU A 674 -51.38 -48.45 -29.65
C GLU A 674 -50.76 -47.55 -28.56
N LEU A 675 -51.30 -47.59 -27.34
CA LEU A 675 -50.76 -46.82 -26.21
C LEU A 675 -49.36 -47.30 -25.80
N ALA A 676 -49.11 -48.62 -25.79
CA ALA A 676 -47.79 -49.19 -25.51
C ALA A 676 -46.77 -48.83 -26.61
N ALA A 677 -47.18 -48.81 -27.88
CA ALA A 677 -46.33 -48.37 -28.98
C ALA A 677 -46.00 -46.87 -28.91
N TYR A 678 -46.96 -46.05 -28.47
CA TYR A 678 -46.78 -44.61 -28.27
C TYR A 678 -45.86 -44.29 -27.08
N LEU A 679 -46.00 -45.00 -25.95
CA LEU A 679 -45.11 -44.84 -24.79
C LEU A 679 -43.67 -45.28 -25.12
N ALA A 680 -43.51 -46.39 -25.85
CA ALA A 680 -42.19 -46.83 -26.32
C ALA A 680 -41.56 -45.87 -27.34
N HIS A 681 -42.36 -45.04 -28.03
CA HIS A 681 -41.86 -43.97 -28.90
C HIS A 681 -41.39 -42.76 -28.06
N LEU A 682 -42.18 -42.35 -27.06
CA LEU A 682 -41.83 -41.28 -26.12
C LEU A 682 -40.56 -41.57 -25.31
N GLU A 683 -40.37 -42.82 -24.86
CA GLU A 683 -39.14 -43.21 -24.16
C GLU A 683 -37.90 -43.15 -25.07
N ARG A 684 -38.06 -43.52 -26.35
CA ARG A 684 -37.00 -43.38 -27.36
C ARG A 684 -36.67 -41.92 -27.65
N GLU A 685 -37.67 -41.04 -27.68
CA GLU A 685 -37.43 -39.60 -27.81
C GLU A 685 -36.74 -39.02 -26.58
N ARG A 686 -37.14 -39.46 -25.37
CA ARG A 686 -36.52 -39.02 -24.11
C ARG A 686 -35.07 -39.48 -24.01
N GLN A 687 -34.74 -40.70 -24.41
CA GLN A 687 -33.35 -41.19 -24.48
C GLN A 687 -32.52 -40.37 -25.48
N ARG A 688 -33.04 -40.10 -26.68
CA ARG A 688 -32.36 -39.24 -27.67
C ARG A 688 -32.14 -37.82 -27.17
N ALA A 689 -33.11 -37.26 -26.44
CA ALA A 689 -32.97 -35.94 -25.82
C ALA A 689 -31.90 -35.93 -24.72
N GLN A 690 -31.86 -36.97 -23.88
CA GLN A 690 -30.83 -37.11 -22.85
C GLN A 690 -29.42 -37.31 -23.44
N GLU A 691 -29.29 -38.05 -24.54
CA GLU A 691 -28.01 -38.20 -25.24
C GLU A 691 -27.54 -36.90 -25.89
N ARG A 692 -28.45 -36.11 -26.48
CA ARG A 692 -28.14 -34.77 -26.99
C ARG A 692 -27.65 -33.84 -25.88
N LEU A 693 -28.34 -33.83 -24.74
CA LEU A 693 -27.95 -33.01 -23.60
C LEU A 693 -26.57 -33.42 -23.04
N LYS A 694 -26.30 -34.74 -22.93
CA LYS A 694 -24.98 -35.25 -22.52
C LYS A 694 -23.88 -34.84 -23.49
N ALA A 695 -24.13 -34.92 -24.80
CA ALA A 695 -23.17 -34.51 -25.81
C ALA A 695 -22.91 -32.99 -25.80
N GLU A 696 -23.93 -32.18 -25.51
CA GLU A 696 -23.83 -30.72 -25.40
C GLU A 696 -23.01 -30.31 -24.17
N VAL A 697 -23.29 -30.91 -23.01
CA VAL A 697 -22.51 -30.71 -21.77
C VAL A 697 -21.04 -31.11 -21.96
N GLN A 698 -20.76 -32.22 -22.66
CA GLN A 698 -19.38 -32.62 -22.95
C GLN A 698 -18.64 -31.64 -23.88
N ARG A 699 -19.33 -31.09 -24.88
CA ARG A 699 -18.75 -30.07 -25.78
C ARG A 699 -18.48 -28.75 -25.06
N GLU A 700 -19.33 -28.40 -24.10
CA GLU A 700 -19.17 -27.21 -23.28
C GLU A 700 -18.01 -27.37 -22.27
N GLN A 701 -17.91 -28.54 -21.63
CA GLN A 701 -16.77 -28.89 -20.79
C GLN A 701 -15.44 -28.83 -21.57
N HIS A 702 -15.39 -29.39 -22.79
CA HIS A 702 -14.18 -29.31 -23.62
C HIS A 702 -13.82 -27.86 -23.99
N ARG A 703 -14.81 -27.01 -24.28
CA ARG A 703 -14.58 -25.57 -24.55
C ARG A 703 -14.01 -24.83 -23.33
N LEU A 704 -14.55 -25.09 -22.14
CA LEU A 704 -14.06 -24.49 -20.90
C LEU A 704 -12.65 -24.97 -20.54
N GLU A 705 -12.34 -26.24 -20.82
CA GLU A 705 -11.01 -26.80 -20.58
C GLU A 705 -9.96 -26.24 -21.55
N GLU A 706 -10.32 -26.03 -22.83
CA GLU A 706 -9.47 -25.32 -23.78
C GLU A 706 -9.26 -23.85 -23.40
N GLN A 707 -10.30 -23.17 -22.90
CA GLN A 707 -10.17 -21.80 -22.39
C GLN A 707 -9.24 -21.73 -21.18
N ARG A 708 -9.37 -22.63 -20.20
CA ARG A 708 -8.43 -22.71 -19.06
C ARG A 708 -6.99 -22.96 -19.51
N LYS A 709 -6.77 -23.85 -20.46
CA LYS A 709 -5.42 -24.12 -21.01
C LYS A 709 -4.85 -22.91 -21.75
N ALA A 710 -5.69 -22.11 -22.43
CA ALA A 710 -5.26 -20.87 -23.08
C ALA A 710 -4.94 -19.77 -22.06
N GLU A 711 -5.73 -19.64 -21.00
CA GLU A 711 -5.48 -18.68 -19.91
C GLU A 711 -4.23 -19.04 -19.10
N GLU A 712 -4.01 -20.32 -18.78
CA GLU A 712 -2.78 -20.77 -18.12
C GLU A 712 -1.53 -20.46 -18.95
N ARG A 713 -1.61 -20.57 -20.29
CA ARG A 713 -0.50 -20.20 -21.17
C ARG A 713 -0.21 -18.69 -21.15
N ARG A 714 -1.25 -17.85 -21.17
CA ARG A 714 -1.11 -16.38 -21.07
C ARG A 714 -0.54 -15.98 -19.72
N ALA A 715 -1.03 -16.58 -18.63
CA ALA A 715 -0.52 -16.31 -17.28
C ALA A 715 0.94 -16.78 -17.10
N ALA A 716 1.33 -17.89 -17.73
CA ALA A 716 2.72 -18.36 -17.71
C ALA A 716 3.66 -17.43 -18.50
N GLU A 717 3.20 -16.89 -19.63
CA GLU A 717 3.95 -15.93 -20.44
C GLU A 717 4.10 -14.57 -19.74
N GLU A 718 3.02 -14.09 -19.11
CA GLU A 718 3.04 -12.86 -18.31
C GLU A 718 3.97 -12.97 -17.10
N ARG A 719 4.01 -14.14 -16.43
CA ARG A 719 4.97 -14.41 -15.34
C ARG A 719 6.42 -14.37 -15.82
N ARG A 720 6.73 -14.91 -17.00
CA ARG A 720 8.08 -14.84 -17.58
C ARG A 720 8.49 -13.40 -17.89
N LEU A 721 7.59 -12.61 -18.44
CA LEU A 721 7.83 -11.19 -18.72
C LEU A 721 8.08 -10.37 -17.43
N LEU A 722 7.31 -10.63 -16.37
CA LEU A 722 7.53 -10.00 -15.06
C LEU A 722 8.85 -10.42 -14.42
N GLU A 723 9.26 -11.68 -14.59
CA GLU A 723 10.53 -12.18 -14.09
C GLU A 723 11.72 -11.56 -14.85
N GLU A 724 11.66 -11.47 -16.19
CA GLU A 724 12.65 -10.74 -17.00
C GLU A 724 12.74 -9.25 -16.62
N GLN A 725 11.60 -8.59 -16.36
CA GLN A 725 11.59 -7.19 -15.91
C GLN A 725 12.26 -7.03 -14.55
N ARG A 726 11.98 -7.94 -13.60
CA ARG A 726 12.63 -7.93 -12.27
C ARG A 726 14.14 -8.15 -12.38
N GLU A 727 14.59 -9.05 -13.24
CA GLU A 727 16.03 -9.26 -13.46
C GLU A 727 16.70 -8.04 -14.10
N ALA A 728 16.05 -7.40 -15.08
CA ALA A 728 16.56 -6.18 -15.71
C ALA A 728 16.64 -5.01 -14.70
N GLU A 729 15.65 -4.89 -13.82
CA GLU A 729 15.61 -3.87 -12.78
C GLU A 729 16.67 -4.12 -11.69
N GLN A 730 16.86 -5.39 -11.28
CA GLN A 730 17.94 -5.78 -10.37
C GLN A 730 19.32 -5.47 -10.94
N ARG A 731 19.55 -5.70 -12.24
CA ARG A 731 20.81 -5.33 -12.91
C ARG A 731 21.04 -3.82 -12.90
N ARG A 732 20.01 -3.02 -13.18
CA ARG A 732 20.08 -1.54 -13.13
C ARG A 732 20.33 -1.03 -11.71
N ALA A 733 19.73 -1.67 -10.70
CA ALA A 733 19.95 -1.34 -9.29
C ALA A 733 21.39 -1.65 -8.86
N ALA A 734 21.92 -2.82 -9.22
CA ALA A 734 23.30 -3.20 -8.96
C ALA A 734 24.31 -2.25 -9.62
N GLU A 735 24.04 -1.83 -10.86
CA GLU A 735 24.89 -0.87 -11.57
C GLU A 735 24.87 0.52 -10.91
N ARG A 736 23.71 0.98 -10.42
CA ARG A 736 23.59 2.23 -9.65
C ARG A 736 24.37 2.19 -8.33
N VAL A 737 24.34 1.06 -7.63
CA VAL A 737 25.12 0.87 -6.40
C VAL A 737 26.62 0.90 -6.71
N ALA A 738 27.07 0.17 -7.73
CA ALA A 738 28.48 0.17 -8.15
C ALA A 738 28.98 1.57 -8.59
N LEU A 739 28.14 2.34 -9.29
CA LEU A 739 28.45 3.72 -9.66
C LEU A 739 28.54 4.65 -8.44
N GLY A 740 27.66 4.44 -7.45
CA GLY A 740 27.69 5.15 -6.16
C GLY A 740 28.96 4.87 -5.36
N GLU A 741 29.39 3.61 -5.29
CA GLU A 741 30.64 3.22 -4.63
C GLU A 741 31.87 3.81 -5.33
N ARG A 742 31.92 3.77 -6.66
CA ARG A 742 33.00 4.42 -7.43
C ARG A 742 33.07 5.93 -7.18
N ARG A 743 31.92 6.60 -7.04
CA ARG A 743 31.86 8.03 -6.69
C ARG A 743 32.33 8.31 -5.26
N ARG A 744 32.00 7.44 -4.29
CA ARG A 744 32.50 7.55 -2.91
C ARG A 744 34.02 7.37 -2.86
N GLN A 745 34.56 6.35 -3.52
CA GLN A 745 36.01 6.12 -3.60
C GLN A 745 36.75 7.28 -4.26
N ALA A 746 36.20 7.84 -5.35
CA ALA A 746 36.79 9.01 -6.01
C ALA A 746 36.74 10.27 -5.12
N LYS A 747 35.70 10.42 -4.30
CA LYS A 747 35.59 11.53 -3.34
C LYS A 747 36.59 11.37 -2.19
N GLU A 748 36.70 10.18 -1.62
CA GLU A 748 37.68 9.85 -0.58
C GLU A 748 39.12 10.04 -1.05
N GLN A 749 39.43 9.65 -2.30
CA GLN A 749 40.76 9.91 -2.89
C GLN A 749 41.06 11.40 -3.03
N ARG A 750 40.08 12.20 -3.48
CA ARG A 750 40.24 13.66 -3.57
C ARG A 750 40.40 14.30 -2.19
N GLU A 751 39.63 13.85 -1.20
CA GLU A 751 39.74 14.35 0.18
C GLU A 751 41.11 13.99 0.79
N ALA A 752 41.60 12.76 0.60
CA ALA A 752 42.93 12.35 1.03
C ALA A 752 44.06 13.14 0.33
N GLU A 753 43.92 13.43 -0.96
CA GLU A 753 44.87 14.25 -1.70
C GLU A 753 44.88 15.71 -1.24
N THR A 754 43.70 16.29 -0.97
CA THR A 754 43.60 17.64 -0.42
C THR A 754 44.20 17.76 0.99
N LEU A 755 44.04 16.73 1.83
CA LEU A 755 44.65 16.67 3.16
C LEU A 755 46.18 16.59 3.07
N ARG A 756 46.73 15.77 2.17
CA ARG A 756 48.18 15.70 1.92
C ARG A 756 48.74 17.05 1.47
N LEU A 757 48.06 17.72 0.54
CA LEU A 757 48.50 19.03 0.04
C LEU A 757 48.41 20.11 1.12
N ALA A 758 47.41 20.06 2.00
CA ALA A 758 47.28 20.98 3.14
C ALA A 758 48.38 20.76 4.20
N GLU A 759 48.72 19.50 4.49
CA GLU A 759 49.80 19.13 5.40
C GLU A 759 51.17 19.55 4.85
N GLU A 760 51.42 19.33 3.56
CA GLU A 760 52.63 19.76 2.88
C GLU A 760 52.80 21.29 2.91
N ARG A 761 51.71 22.04 2.67
CA ARG A 761 51.70 23.51 2.81
C ARG A 761 51.99 23.96 4.24
N ARG A 762 51.43 23.27 5.24
CA ARG A 762 51.67 23.59 6.66
C ARG A 762 53.13 23.34 7.04
N LEU A 763 53.72 22.24 6.60
CA LEU A 763 55.14 21.94 6.80
C LEU A 763 56.05 22.96 6.10
N ALA A 764 55.71 23.37 4.86
CA ALA A 764 56.44 24.41 4.15
C ALA A 764 56.35 25.77 4.85
N GLN A 765 55.19 26.11 5.44
CA GLN A 765 55.02 27.34 6.20
C GLN A 765 55.81 27.33 7.51
N VAL A 766 55.80 26.21 8.24
CA VAL A 766 56.62 26.03 9.46
C VAL A 766 58.12 26.16 9.15
N ARG A 767 58.58 25.57 8.03
CA ARG A 767 59.98 25.73 7.57
C ARG A 767 60.31 27.18 7.26
N ARG A 768 59.44 27.91 6.56
CA ARG A 768 59.63 29.33 6.25
C ARG A 768 59.67 30.20 7.50
N THR A 769 58.81 29.94 8.49
CA THR A 769 58.82 30.69 9.76
C THR A 769 60.07 30.40 10.59
N ALA A 770 60.52 29.14 10.64
CA ALA A 770 61.74 28.77 11.35
C ALA A 770 63.00 29.37 10.70
N GLU A 771 63.08 29.38 9.36
CA GLU A 771 64.19 29.98 8.63
C GLU A 771 64.18 31.52 8.76
N ALA A 772 63.00 32.16 8.75
CA ALA A 772 62.87 33.59 8.98
C ALA A 772 63.28 33.98 10.42
N GLN A 773 62.88 33.21 11.43
CA GLN A 773 63.30 33.41 12.82
C GLN A 773 64.82 33.26 12.97
N ARG A 774 65.42 32.23 12.38
CA ARG A 774 66.88 32.02 12.39
C ARG A 774 67.64 33.18 11.76
N LYS A 775 67.19 33.69 10.60
CA LYS A 775 67.81 34.86 9.93
C LYS A 775 67.63 36.16 10.72
N ALA A 776 66.51 36.33 11.41
CA ALA A 776 66.27 37.50 12.27
C ALA A 776 67.17 37.47 13.52
N GLU A 777 67.34 36.30 14.13
CA GLU A 777 68.23 36.08 15.26
C GLU A 777 69.71 36.27 14.88
N GLU A 778 70.15 35.73 13.75
CA GLU A 778 71.50 35.96 13.20
C GLU A 778 71.78 37.45 12.96
N ARG A 779 70.81 38.22 12.42
CA ARG A 779 70.95 39.67 12.24
C ARG A 779 71.07 40.42 13.58
N ARG A 780 70.24 40.06 14.56
CA ARG A 780 70.27 40.68 15.89
C ARG A 780 71.61 40.43 16.59
N LEU A 781 72.16 39.22 16.45
CA LEU A 781 73.45 38.83 17.03
C LEU A 781 74.63 39.59 16.41
N ILE A 782 74.64 39.70 15.08
CA ILE A 782 75.65 40.50 14.36
C ILE A 782 75.57 41.97 14.80
N GLU A 783 74.36 42.52 14.95
CA GLU A 783 74.17 43.91 15.39
C GLU A 783 74.68 44.16 16.82
N VAL A 784 74.45 43.22 17.75
CA VAL A 784 74.97 43.29 19.12
C VAL A 784 76.51 43.20 19.18
N LEU A 785 77.13 42.40 18.31
CA LEU A 785 78.59 42.25 18.22
C LEU A 785 79.28 43.43 17.52
N ILE A 786 78.59 44.11 16.60
CA ILE A 786 79.09 45.30 15.90
C ILE A 786 79.26 46.50 16.84
N GLY A 787 78.40 46.63 17.86
CA GLY A 787 78.43 47.76 18.81
C GLY A 787 79.79 47.92 19.52
N PRO A 788 80.31 46.89 20.21
CA PRO A 788 81.63 46.92 20.83
C PRO A 788 82.78 47.18 19.83
N LEU A 789 82.73 46.55 18.65
CA LEU A 789 83.74 46.74 17.59
C LEU A 789 83.76 48.19 17.08
N ARG A 790 82.60 48.86 16.98
CA ARG A 790 82.49 50.27 16.60
C ARG A 790 82.89 51.23 17.73
N ALA A 791 82.54 50.93 18.98
CA ALA A 791 82.91 51.75 20.13
C ALA A 791 84.45 51.86 20.26
N GLN A 792 85.17 50.79 19.90
CA GLN A 792 86.62 50.77 19.91
C GLN A 792 87.26 51.46 18.69
N MET A 793 86.64 51.43 17.51
CA MET A 793 87.05 52.27 16.35
C MET A 793 87.13 53.76 16.71
N LEU A 794 86.29 54.22 17.65
CA LEU A 794 86.24 55.60 18.11
C LEU A 794 87.27 55.90 19.21
N ALA A 795 87.77 54.89 19.93
CA ALA A 795 88.67 55.05 21.08
C ALA A 795 90.17 54.83 20.74
N GLY A 796 90.51 54.12 19.66
CA GLY A 796 91.89 53.89 19.22
C GLY A 796 92.07 54.23 17.74
N GLY A 797 93.06 55.06 17.41
CA GLY A 797 93.32 55.52 16.06
C GLY A 797 93.53 54.39 15.04
N ALA A 798 92.63 54.32 14.06
CA ALA A 798 92.76 53.69 12.74
C ALA A 798 93.40 52.28 12.67
N LEU A 799 92.69 51.24 13.11
CA LEU A 799 93.08 49.84 12.84
C LEU A 799 91.95 48.95 12.26
N LEU A 800 90.72 49.44 12.13
CA LEU A 800 89.63 48.74 11.41
C LEU A 800 88.97 49.69 10.41
N GLU A 801 89.06 49.39 9.12
CA GLU A 801 88.26 50.13 8.14
C GLU A 801 86.76 49.78 8.26
N PRO A 802 85.83 50.74 8.04
CA PRO A 802 84.39 50.53 8.16
C PRO A 802 83.83 49.35 7.36
N HIS A 803 84.47 48.98 6.24
CA HIS A 803 84.04 47.88 5.39
C HIS A 803 84.20 46.50 6.04
N HIS A 804 85.18 46.31 6.93
CA HIS A 804 85.38 45.02 7.63
C HIS A 804 84.26 44.70 8.64
N VAL A 805 83.63 45.73 9.22
CA VAL A 805 82.54 45.58 10.18
C VAL A 805 81.21 45.30 9.47
N HIS A 806 81.04 45.79 8.23
CA HIS A 806 79.84 45.58 7.43
C HIS A 806 79.75 44.18 6.78
N GLU A 807 80.87 43.45 6.69
CA GLU A 807 80.93 42.10 6.09
C GLU A 807 81.06 40.95 7.10
N LEU A 808 80.80 41.21 8.38
CA LEU A 808 80.90 40.21 9.44
C LEU A 808 79.78 39.16 9.30
N ARG A 809 80.14 37.88 9.26
CA ARG A 809 79.19 36.76 9.08
C ARG A 809 79.30 35.75 10.22
N LEU A 810 78.16 35.15 10.57
CA LEU A 810 78.10 33.98 11.44
C LEU A 810 78.05 32.73 10.55
N GLU A 811 79.01 31.84 10.70
CA GLU A 811 79.06 30.59 9.94
C GLU A 811 79.09 29.39 10.89
N LEU A 812 78.68 28.22 10.40
CA LEU A 812 78.84 26.96 11.13
C LEU A 812 80.07 26.26 10.56
N ALA A 813 81.16 26.21 11.31
CA ALA A 813 82.38 25.48 10.95
C ALA A 813 82.70 24.40 12.00
N ASP A 814 83.96 23.96 12.10
CA ASP A 814 84.33 22.77 12.89
C ASP A 814 84.44 23.02 14.40
N GLY A 815 84.19 24.26 14.85
CA GLY A 815 84.19 24.68 16.25
C GLY A 815 85.57 24.91 16.85
N LYS A 816 86.65 24.80 16.06
CA LYS A 816 88.03 24.87 16.60
C LYS A 816 88.60 26.28 16.71
N GLN A 817 88.12 27.22 15.90
CA GLN A 817 88.53 28.62 15.94
C GLN A 817 87.31 29.52 16.07
N ALA A 818 87.32 30.46 17.00
CA ALA A 818 86.22 31.40 17.21
C ALA A 818 86.01 32.33 16.00
N VAL A 819 87.09 32.68 15.31
CA VAL A 819 87.11 33.61 14.17
C VAL A 819 87.98 33.04 13.08
N SER A 820 87.52 33.13 11.84
CA SER A 820 88.31 32.83 10.65
C SER A 820 88.26 34.01 9.68
N LEU A 821 89.35 34.17 8.94
CA LEU A 821 89.50 35.25 7.96
C LEU A 821 89.62 34.64 6.57
N HIS A 822 88.66 34.95 5.70
CA HIS A 822 88.66 34.44 4.34
C HIS A 822 88.47 35.60 3.36
N LYS A 823 89.50 35.89 2.56
CA LYS A 823 89.49 36.95 1.52
C LYS A 823 88.96 38.30 2.04
N GLN A 824 89.50 38.78 3.16
CA GLN A 824 89.13 40.05 3.83
C GLN A 824 87.73 40.07 4.50
N GLN A 825 87.04 38.93 4.58
CA GLN A 825 85.79 38.77 5.32
C GLN A 825 86.04 38.09 6.67
N ILE A 826 85.38 38.60 7.71
CA ILE A 826 85.45 38.08 9.08
C ILE A 826 84.26 37.14 9.29
N ALA A 827 84.53 35.84 9.48
CA ALA A 827 83.52 34.84 9.79
C ALA A 827 83.70 34.33 11.23
N LEU A 828 82.67 34.47 12.06
CA LEU A 828 82.63 33.90 13.40
C LEU A 828 82.03 32.50 13.35
N ASP A 829 82.72 31.52 13.93
CA ASP A 829 82.24 30.15 13.97
C ASP A 829 81.26 29.95 15.14
N ARG A 830 79.99 29.78 14.81
CA ARG A 830 78.90 29.59 15.78
C ARG A 830 79.04 28.27 16.55
N ALA A 831 79.79 27.29 16.05
CA ALA A 831 80.06 26.03 16.76
C ALA A 831 81.17 26.17 17.83
N HIS A 832 81.92 27.28 17.83
CA HIS A 832 82.96 27.51 18.82
C HIS A 832 82.34 27.88 20.19
N PRO A 833 82.75 27.26 21.31
CA PRO A 833 82.12 27.46 22.62
C PRO A 833 82.01 28.92 23.07
N LEU A 834 83.02 29.74 22.80
CA LEU A 834 83.00 31.18 23.14
C LEU A 834 81.99 31.98 22.29
N VAL A 835 81.86 31.65 21.00
CA VAL A 835 80.91 32.33 20.11
C VAL A 835 79.49 31.87 20.44
N ALA A 836 79.29 30.57 20.69
CA ALA A 836 78.03 30.02 21.16
C ALA A 836 77.60 30.64 22.50
N PHE A 837 78.53 30.84 23.44
CA PHE A 837 78.23 31.47 24.72
C PHE A 837 77.79 32.93 24.57
N VAL A 838 78.43 33.72 23.69
CA VAL A 838 77.96 35.09 23.37
C VAL A 838 76.62 35.08 22.65
N VAL A 839 76.33 34.04 21.87
CA VAL A 839 75.03 33.87 21.22
C VAL A 839 73.91 33.64 22.24
N ASP A 840 74.16 32.82 23.25
CA ASP A 840 73.19 32.50 24.31
C ASP A 840 73.06 33.64 25.34
N TYR A 841 74.12 34.43 25.54
CA TYR A 841 74.17 35.53 26.51
C TYR A 841 74.71 36.83 25.86
N PRO A 842 73.94 37.46 24.95
CA PRO A 842 74.40 38.60 24.13
C PRO A 842 74.71 39.87 24.93
N ASP A 843 74.19 40.00 26.14
CA ASP A 843 74.42 41.17 27.00
C ASP A 843 75.68 41.02 27.87
N ASP A 844 76.28 39.83 27.94
CA ASP A 844 77.50 39.59 28.72
C ASP A 844 78.69 40.35 28.10
N VAL A 845 79.23 41.30 28.86
CA VAL A 845 80.26 42.22 28.37
C VAL A 845 81.61 41.52 28.23
N VAL A 846 81.93 40.60 29.15
CA VAL A 846 83.21 39.88 29.17
C VAL A 846 83.27 38.93 27.97
N ALA A 847 82.20 38.19 27.72
CA ALA A 847 82.14 37.27 26.60
C ALA A 847 82.25 38.01 25.24
N ARG A 848 81.58 39.16 25.10
CA ARG A 848 81.71 40.03 23.91
C ARG A 848 83.13 40.56 23.72
N ALA A 849 83.79 40.96 24.80
CA ALA A 849 85.18 41.43 24.77
C ALA A 849 86.15 40.33 24.29
N PHE A 850 85.96 39.08 24.73
CA PHE A 850 86.76 37.95 24.28
C PHE A 850 86.60 37.65 22.78
N VAL A 851 85.36 37.68 22.27
CA VAL A 851 85.11 37.49 20.83
C VAL A 851 85.69 38.64 20.01
N ALA A 852 85.55 39.89 20.47
CA ALA A 852 86.20 41.04 19.83
C ALA A 852 87.73 40.89 19.81
N SER A 853 88.34 40.48 20.92
CA SER A 853 89.80 40.23 21.01
C SER A 853 90.25 39.17 20.01
N ALA A 854 89.49 38.08 19.86
CA ALA A 854 89.77 37.04 18.88
C ALA A 854 89.68 37.56 17.43
N VAL A 855 88.77 38.49 17.14
CA VAL A 855 88.69 39.16 15.83
C VAL A 855 89.93 40.04 15.57
N TYR A 856 90.38 40.80 16.56
CA TYR A 856 91.61 41.60 16.45
C TYR A 856 92.86 40.73 16.29
N GLY A 857 92.96 39.62 17.03
CA GLY A 857 94.06 38.67 16.89
C GLY A 857 94.12 38.04 15.49
N ALA A 858 92.96 37.68 14.92
CA ALA A 858 92.88 37.13 13.56
C ALA A 858 93.28 38.14 12.47
N LEU A 859 93.13 39.44 12.72
CA LEU A 859 93.58 40.52 11.85
C LEU A 859 95.07 40.88 12.01
N GLY A 860 95.78 40.24 12.94
CA GLY A 860 97.24 40.33 13.07
C GLY A 860 97.75 41.47 13.95
N PHE A 861 96.95 41.99 14.89
CA PHE A 861 97.39 43.05 15.81
C PHE A 861 98.10 42.45 17.04
N GLU A 862 99.35 42.89 17.30
CA GLU A 862 100.25 42.29 18.29
C GLU A 862 99.87 42.54 19.77
N ASP A 863 98.94 43.46 20.06
CA ASP A 863 98.62 43.91 21.43
C ASP A 863 97.22 43.50 21.95
N ALA A 864 96.70 42.35 21.48
CA ALA A 864 95.36 41.86 21.84
C ALA A 864 95.17 41.52 23.34
N GLY A 865 96.26 41.30 24.08
CA GLY A 865 96.24 41.00 25.52
C GLY A 865 95.96 42.21 26.41
N ALA A 866 96.44 43.41 26.04
CA ALA A 866 96.19 44.66 26.77
C ALA A 866 94.71 45.09 26.68
N PHE A 867 94.03 44.69 25.61
CA PHE A 867 92.62 44.97 25.35
C PHE A 867 91.65 44.26 26.32
N VAL A 868 91.88 42.98 26.63
CA VAL A 868 91.02 42.23 27.55
C VAL A 868 91.10 42.83 28.96
N LEU A 869 92.30 43.20 29.40
CA LEU A 869 92.55 43.84 30.70
C LEU A 869 91.86 45.21 30.82
N GLY A 870 91.98 46.09 29.82
CA GLY A 870 91.34 47.40 29.82
C GLY A 870 89.81 47.38 29.76
N LEU A 871 89.21 46.35 29.15
CA LEU A 871 87.75 46.18 29.13
C LEU A 871 87.20 45.66 30.44
N THR A 872 87.89 44.73 31.12
CA THR A 872 87.51 44.31 32.47
C THR A 872 87.55 45.49 33.45
N GLU A 873 88.57 46.35 33.39
CA GLU A 873 88.68 47.52 34.27
C GLU A 873 87.59 48.58 33.99
N ALA A 874 87.22 48.80 32.73
CA ALA A 874 86.15 49.74 32.36
C ALA A 874 84.75 49.24 32.72
N VAL A 875 84.55 47.91 32.79
CA VAL A 875 83.28 47.26 33.19
C VAL A 875 83.15 47.17 34.70
N GLU A 876 84.25 47.08 35.45
CA GLU A 876 84.21 47.16 36.92
C GLU A 876 84.02 48.61 37.44
N ALA A 877 84.30 49.62 36.61
CA ALA A 877 84.20 51.04 36.97
C ALA A 877 82.86 51.72 36.63
N GLY A 878 81.92 51.03 35.98
CA GLY A 878 80.57 51.50 35.66
C GLY A 878 79.51 50.48 36.08
#